data_AF-A0A7S3PNL3-F1
#
_entry.id   AF-A0A7S3PNL3-F1
#
_cell.length_a   1.000
_cell.length_b   1.000
_cell.length_c   1.000
_cell.angle_alpha   90.00
_cell.angle_beta   90.00
_cell.angle_gamma   90.00
#
_symmetry.space_group_name_H-M   'P 1'
#
loop_
_entity.id
_entity.type
_entity.pdbx_description
1 polymer ?
#
loop_
_entity_poly.entity_id
_entity_poly.type
_entity_poly.pdbx_seq_one_letter_code
_entity_poly.pdbx_strand_id
1 'polypeptide(L)'
;MGWVEKKTIEGLPYYYDAASDEITWETPEELMTREEIENNKGEWTWIPDQHELWVPARRVETKGDGSVICLTEENKKITIPKSREVTGPGGRKMKVDFWPLKRSSLLHSEEDLVMLDELNEAVILNNLRARYKDDLLYTWVGAARSVLVAVNPYKRLPLYGNDQIDLYRAPPPNTKLEPHVFDIANDSFNSMLFGTRTSNQSVLISGESGAGKTVATKQCLSFLARISGSERNVEERVIAANPLLEAFGNAQTIRNNNSSRFGKYIKIYFDPSQRVITAADIDNYLLEKARLVYQQKGERNFHVMYQLTKAGEYGLGAPQNYRYTNQSGLFDAKDIDDLEEYDGVQAAMDELGFSSEEKDFAFTVAAGILNLGNSEFSGKKEKGNVMGSVLKSKQPVNEAARLFGVAEADLEKVMNYRSISVRGKTAVIPLDPENARGSCDSLSMAIYGRLFNWLVRKVNASLQGDAKDSKSVYIGILDIFGFEIFEQNSFEQLCINYANEKLQQQFNRTTFKEEEALYVSEGIKFTHVEFIDNQQVLDMIEQPPRGILPMLDDECLVPEGSDTKFINKVEETHAKNPKFQTDVHRKLNDSFNFEIDHYAGVVNYNADGFMVKNRDNMFFDQYVLCSRSSHALMQELFPKGKGNINNVSQSKQFRGQLTELMDSLAKTESRYIRCIKPNAQQVSDKFESPLVVDQLRYSGVFEAVEIRRQGYPFRLRYNQFACKYSCVNGNYSYRTAAKDYKKRCQEIIDSAKDDFTECVFGKTMVLYRTKEHRTLTLRRELALETIIPKCQAVMRGHLPREMKRRCYKCQDEIAEALRVANDIDLLTEAIENVEPTIGPHYMKLFPGVMPTNLERAKRHREALQRWVDLEAVLTRLNAVEEPSQGELDEMQAALAEAKTILDVPRTSVQQKQYDKALVQVHYMDIKLTDAFLQSNGNRYDNLSKYKGLRDIMDYAKGKKAQETMCVWQKAKCKKTLTPIEDKEVQKVAKKLNEQILMYAELKKNPDPNGAALEFLRTAMESDALKDEAYCLLIKMTSQVPEEQQQSGFKCWDLLGAVITNFIPSNRDLELITIMHFRGAPGGLQQNYLSAFHETKYADEVRPNVNNLMAAINSTKNAGRTRYSVRA
;
A
#
# COMPACT_ATOMS: atom_id res chain seq x y z
N MET A 1 -32.36 29.28 -23.05
CA MET A 1 -31.16 29.60 -22.26
C MET A 1 -31.69 29.83 -20.86
N GLY A 2 -31.27 29.00 -19.92
CA GLY A 2 -31.68 29.01 -18.53
C GLY A 2 -30.71 28.11 -17.78
N TRP A 3 -30.93 27.92 -16.49
CA TRP A 3 -30.09 27.10 -15.63
C TRP A 3 -29.77 25.72 -16.21
N VAL A 4 -28.52 25.31 -16.09
CA VAL A 4 -28.05 23.97 -16.47
C VAL A 4 -27.26 23.38 -15.30
N GLU A 5 -27.55 22.11 -14.97
CA GLU A 5 -26.73 21.34 -14.04
C GLU A 5 -25.38 20.99 -14.70
N LYS A 6 -24.31 21.28 -13.97
CA LYS A 6 -22.93 20.94 -14.29
C LYS A 6 -22.33 20.14 -13.15
N LYS A 7 -21.19 19.51 -13.39
CA LYS A 7 -20.46 18.76 -12.37
C LYS A 7 -19.04 19.27 -12.28
N THR A 8 -18.57 19.49 -11.05
CA THR A 8 -17.15 19.81 -10.83
C THR A 8 -16.26 18.64 -11.28
N ILE A 9 -14.95 18.85 -11.36
CA ILE A 9 -13.98 17.76 -11.58
C ILE A 9 -14.16 16.62 -10.56
N GLU A 10 -14.69 16.94 -9.38
CA GLU A 10 -14.94 16.02 -8.27
C GLU A 10 -16.33 15.36 -8.35
N GLY A 11 -17.13 15.66 -9.37
CA GLY A 11 -18.45 15.09 -9.60
C GLY A 11 -19.59 15.74 -8.81
N LEU A 12 -19.31 16.81 -8.04
CA LEU A 12 -20.33 17.55 -7.29
C LEU A 12 -21.19 18.40 -8.25
N PRO A 13 -22.53 18.33 -8.14
CA PRO A 13 -23.39 19.13 -8.98
C PRO A 13 -23.32 20.62 -8.60
N TYR A 14 -23.28 21.49 -9.60
CA TYR A 14 -23.47 22.93 -9.48
C TYR A 14 -24.26 23.45 -10.67
N TYR A 15 -24.81 24.65 -10.58
CA TYR A 15 -25.73 25.17 -11.57
C TYR A 15 -25.22 26.48 -12.15
N TYR A 16 -25.34 26.61 -13.46
CA TYR A 16 -24.91 27.78 -14.21
C TYR A 16 -26.00 28.22 -15.17
N ASP A 17 -26.34 29.51 -15.14
CA ASP A 17 -27.17 30.14 -16.17
C ASP A 17 -26.30 30.99 -17.10
N ALA A 18 -26.19 30.54 -18.35
CA ALA A 18 -25.42 31.23 -19.38
C ALA A 18 -26.03 32.57 -19.82
N ALA A 19 -27.31 32.85 -19.52
CA ALA A 19 -27.99 34.09 -19.90
C ALA A 19 -27.71 35.22 -18.89
N SER A 20 -27.79 34.93 -17.59
CA SER A 20 -27.52 35.88 -16.51
C SER A 20 -26.05 35.90 -16.06
N ASP A 21 -25.26 34.90 -16.45
CA ASP A 21 -23.91 34.63 -15.93
C ASP A 21 -23.88 34.38 -14.41
N GLU A 22 -24.99 33.86 -13.87
CA GLU A 22 -25.13 33.48 -12.48
C GLU A 22 -24.73 32.02 -12.26
N ILE A 23 -24.12 31.77 -11.11
CA ILE A 23 -23.58 30.48 -10.70
C ILE A 23 -24.02 30.21 -9.26
N THR A 24 -24.47 28.98 -8.98
CA THR A 24 -24.85 28.58 -7.63
C THR A 24 -24.58 27.09 -7.39
N TRP A 25 -24.37 26.74 -6.12
CA TRP A 25 -24.36 25.34 -5.65
C TRP A 25 -25.77 24.80 -5.42
N GLU A 26 -26.76 25.70 -5.29
CA GLU A 26 -28.15 25.33 -5.02
C GLU A 26 -28.89 25.04 -6.32
N THR A 27 -29.69 23.97 -6.34
CA THR A 27 -30.57 23.68 -7.47
C THR A 27 -31.52 24.87 -7.68
N PRO A 28 -31.52 25.51 -8.85
CA PRO A 28 -32.47 26.59 -9.16
C PRO A 28 -33.90 26.05 -9.22
N GLU A 29 -34.87 26.86 -8.80
CA GLU A 29 -36.29 26.45 -8.77
C GLU A 29 -36.79 25.98 -10.14
N GLU A 30 -36.24 26.52 -11.22
CA GLU A 30 -36.59 26.18 -12.60
C GLU A 30 -36.15 24.76 -13.03
N LEU A 31 -35.18 24.18 -12.31
CA LEU A 31 -34.68 22.82 -12.53
C LEU A 31 -35.26 21.80 -11.55
N MET A 32 -35.93 22.26 -10.49
CA MET A 32 -36.57 21.39 -9.52
C MET A 32 -37.85 20.77 -10.09
N THR A 33 -38.13 19.52 -9.74
CA THR A 33 -39.43 18.89 -9.99
C THR A 33 -40.54 19.59 -9.20
N ARG A 34 -41.80 19.47 -9.63
CA ARG A 34 -42.94 20.06 -8.89
C ARG A 34 -43.00 19.57 -7.44
N GLU A 35 -42.64 18.32 -7.21
CA GLU A 35 -42.55 17.70 -5.89
C GLU A 35 -41.42 18.33 -5.06
N GLU A 36 -40.22 18.53 -5.62
CA GLU A 36 -39.10 19.21 -4.95
C GLU A 36 -39.39 20.68 -4.65
N ILE A 37 -40.06 21.41 -5.55
CA ILE A 37 -40.50 22.79 -5.31
C ILE A 37 -41.49 22.82 -4.14
N GLU A 38 -42.46 21.90 -4.12
CA GLU A 38 -43.46 21.82 -3.05
C GLU A 38 -42.86 21.38 -1.70
N ASN A 39 -41.83 20.55 -1.76
CA ASN A 39 -41.05 20.05 -0.63
C ASN A 39 -40.03 21.07 -0.08
N ASN A 40 -39.49 21.95 -0.93
CA ASN A 40 -38.63 23.06 -0.52
C ASN A 40 -39.43 24.32 -0.11
N LYS A 41 -40.72 24.39 -0.46
CA LYS A 41 -41.63 25.44 0.01
C LYS A 41 -41.89 25.34 1.51
N GLY A 42 -41.53 26.40 2.23
CA GLY A 42 -41.82 26.62 3.64
C GLY A 42 -40.55 26.82 4.48
N GLU A 43 -40.72 27.29 5.71
CA GLU A 43 -39.59 27.55 6.60
C GLU A 43 -39.15 26.26 7.31
N TRP A 44 -38.12 25.60 6.76
CA TRP A 44 -37.49 24.43 7.35
C TRP A 44 -36.64 24.80 8.57
N THR A 45 -36.66 23.91 9.56
CA THR A 45 -36.01 24.11 10.84
C THR A 45 -35.66 22.79 11.52
N TRP A 46 -34.77 22.84 12.50
CA TRP A 46 -34.47 21.71 13.37
C TRP A 46 -35.43 21.66 14.56
N ILE A 47 -36.01 20.50 14.82
CA ILE A 47 -36.84 20.26 16.01
C ILE A 47 -36.31 19.09 16.83
N PRO A 48 -36.48 19.10 18.16
CA PRO A 48 -36.01 18.01 19.00
C PRO A 48 -36.70 16.67 18.69
N ASP A 49 -35.93 15.60 18.75
CA ASP A 49 -36.39 14.21 18.62
C ASP A 49 -35.87 13.35 19.79
N GLN A 50 -36.62 12.29 20.13
CA GLN A 50 -36.28 11.41 21.26
C GLN A 50 -35.12 10.44 20.97
N HIS A 51 -34.84 10.13 19.70
CA HIS A 51 -33.81 9.19 19.30
C HIS A 51 -32.64 9.90 18.61
N GLU A 52 -32.96 10.76 17.63
CA GLU A 52 -31.96 11.44 16.80
C GLU A 52 -31.50 12.79 17.35
N LEU A 53 -32.02 13.18 18.51
CA LEU A 53 -31.84 14.47 19.19
C LEU A 53 -32.40 15.67 18.42
N TRP A 54 -32.10 15.80 17.13
CA TRP A 54 -32.75 16.76 16.22
C TRP A 54 -33.09 16.14 14.86
N VAL A 55 -34.26 16.50 14.34
CA VAL A 55 -34.71 16.11 13.00
C VAL A 55 -35.14 17.33 12.19
N PRO A 56 -34.96 17.29 10.86
CA PRO A 56 -35.44 18.35 9.98
C PRO A 56 -36.97 18.34 9.93
N ALA A 57 -37.57 19.52 10.05
CA ALA A 57 -39.01 19.70 9.94
C ALA A 57 -39.40 21.03 9.31
N ARG A 58 -40.53 21.05 8.61
CA ARG A 58 -41.11 22.24 8.02
C ARG A 58 -42.11 22.87 8.96
N ARG A 59 -42.03 24.19 9.18
CA ARG A 59 -43.06 24.95 9.90
C ARG A 59 -44.30 25.12 9.04
N VAL A 60 -45.46 24.75 9.58
CA VAL A 60 -46.73 24.69 8.84
C VAL A 60 -47.69 25.78 9.28
N GLU A 61 -47.87 25.93 10.59
CA GLU A 61 -48.87 26.83 11.16
C GLU A 61 -48.45 27.28 12.57
N THR A 62 -48.67 28.55 12.89
CA THR A 62 -48.60 29.07 14.26
C THR A 62 -50.02 29.25 14.76
N LYS A 63 -50.40 28.51 15.81
CA LYS A 63 -51.73 28.60 16.41
C LYS A 63 -51.89 29.92 17.18
N GLY A 64 -53.15 30.34 17.38
CA GLY A 64 -53.49 31.56 18.13
C GLY A 64 -53.04 31.56 19.61
N ASP A 65 -52.73 30.39 20.18
CA ASP A 65 -52.13 30.23 21.52
C ASP A 65 -50.61 30.43 21.54
N GLY A 66 -49.99 30.67 20.39
CA GLY A 66 -48.54 30.85 20.20
C GLY A 66 -47.75 29.55 20.06
N SER A 67 -48.39 28.37 20.00
CA SER A 67 -47.74 27.11 19.66
C SER A 67 -47.49 27.00 18.15
N VAL A 68 -46.42 26.29 17.76
CA VAL A 68 -46.01 26.13 16.36
C VAL A 68 -46.13 24.67 15.96
N ILE A 69 -46.79 24.41 14.83
CA ILE A 69 -46.92 23.08 14.23
C ILE A 69 -45.80 22.90 13.21
N CYS A 70 -45.03 21.83 13.39
CA CYS A 70 -43.98 21.40 12.48
C CYS A 70 -44.34 20.01 11.90
N LEU A 71 -43.98 19.78 10.64
CA LEU A 71 -44.07 18.47 9.97
C LEU A 71 -42.66 17.97 9.66
N THR A 72 -42.28 16.78 10.13
CA THR A 72 -41.00 16.15 9.79
C THR A 72 -40.98 15.66 8.34
N GLU A 73 -39.81 15.25 7.83
CA GLU A 73 -39.69 14.59 6.51
C GLU A 73 -40.52 13.31 6.38
N GLU A 74 -40.77 12.62 7.49
CA GLU A 74 -41.65 11.44 7.56
C GLU A 74 -43.14 11.80 7.67
N ASN A 75 -43.50 13.07 7.46
CA ASN A 75 -44.86 13.61 7.63
C ASN A 75 -45.42 13.47 9.07
N LYS A 76 -44.56 13.33 10.07
CA LYS A 76 -44.97 13.30 11.48
C LYS A 76 -45.26 14.73 11.96
N LYS A 77 -46.46 14.97 12.47
CA LYS A 77 -46.88 16.28 13.00
C LYS A 77 -46.42 16.44 14.44
N ILE A 78 -45.60 17.45 14.70
CA ILE A 78 -45.06 17.79 16.02
C ILE A 78 -45.53 19.19 16.39
N THR A 79 -46.08 19.35 17.59
CA THR A 79 -46.54 20.65 18.10
C THR A 79 -45.55 21.16 19.15
N ILE A 80 -44.89 22.28 18.86
CA ILE A 80 -43.98 22.95 19.77
C ILE A 80 -44.77 23.97 20.60
N PRO A 81 -44.77 23.87 21.94
CA PRO A 81 -45.52 24.78 22.79
C PRO A 81 -44.94 26.20 22.73
N LYS A 82 -45.73 27.21 23.13
CA LYS A 82 -45.29 28.62 23.20
C LYS A 82 -44.07 28.82 24.11
N SER A 83 -43.93 28.01 25.15
CA SER A 83 -42.75 28.00 26.03
C SER A 83 -41.46 27.62 25.30
N ARG A 84 -41.59 26.98 24.13
CA ARG A 84 -40.49 26.38 23.34
C ARG A 84 -39.69 25.34 24.11
N GLU A 85 -40.20 24.86 25.25
CA GLU A 85 -39.62 23.76 25.99
C GLU A 85 -40.33 22.47 25.60
N VAL A 86 -39.54 21.48 25.16
CA VAL A 86 -40.01 20.13 24.87
C VAL A 86 -39.14 19.13 25.61
N THR A 87 -39.72 18.00 25.97
CA THR A 87 -38.99 16.91 26.60
C THR A 87 -38.23 16.12 25.53
N GLY A 88 -36.91 16.22 25.56
CA GLY A 88 -35.99 15.47 24.73
C GLY A 88 -35.62 14.09 25.33
N PRO A 89 -34.57 13.45 24.80
CA PRO A 89 -34.10 12.13 25.26
C PRO A 89 -33.83 12.12 26.77
N GLY A 90 -34.21 11.02 27.45
CA GLY A 90 -33.96 10.84 28.88
C GLY A 90 -34.74 11.79 29.81
N GLY A 91 -35.79 12.47 29.31
CA GLY A 91 -36.57 13.42 30.11
C GLY A 91 -35.97 14.83 30.18
N ARG A 92 -34.86 15.09 29.47
CA ARG A 92 -34.18 16.40 29.46
C ARG A 92 -35.07 17.45 28.82
N LYS A 93 -35.29 18.58 29.50
CA LYS A 93 -35.97 19.72 28.88
C LYS A 93 -35.04 20.37 27.86
N MET A 94 -35.49 20.47 26.62
CA MET A 94 -34.78 21.11 25.52
C MET A 94 -35.56 22.33 25.06
N LYS A 95 -34.83 23.43 24.84
CA LYS A 95 -35.39 24.63 24.24
C LYS A 95 -35.31 24.52 22.72
N VAL A 96 -36.38 24.91 22.03
CA VAL A 96 -36.45 24.95 20.57
C VAL A 96 -36.11 26.35 20.10
N ASP A 97 -34.95 26.48 19.47
CA ASP A 97 -34.47 27.76 18.95
C ASP A 97 -34.87 28.01 17.49
N PHE A 98 -35.56 27.05 16.86
CA PHE A 98 -35.99 27.10 15.45
C PHE A 98 -34.85 27.53 14.51
N TRP A 99 -33.70 26.85 14.60
CA TRP A 99 -32.57 27.13 13.71
C TRP A 99 -32.99 26.99 12.25
N PRO A 100 -32.67 27.97 11.38
CA PRO A 100 -32.97 27.87 9.97
C PRO A 100 -32.24 26.67 9.36
N LEU A 101 -32.93 25.98 8.45
CA LEU A 101 -32.39 24.83 7.74
C LEU A 101 -32.64 25.01 6.25
N LYS A 102 -31.56 24.96 5.47
CA LYS A 102 -31.66 24.76 4.02
C LYS A 102 -31.68 23.27 3.73
N ARG A 103 -32.75 22.79 3.08
CA ARG A 103 -32.92 21.36 2.82
C ARG A 103 -31.90 20.82 1.81
N SER A 104 -31.50 21.62 0.84
CA SER A 104 -30.44 21.28 -0.13
C SER A 104 -29.11 20.91 0.53
N SER A 105 -28.79 21.53 1.68
CA SER A 105 -27.60 21.25 2.47
C SER A 105 -27.60 19.87 3.14
N LEU A 106 -28.74 19.16 3.16
CA LEU A 106 -28.83 17.79 3.68
C LEU A 106 -28.44 16.73 2.63
N LEU A 107 -28.34 17.11 1.35
CA LEU A 107 -28.10 16.19 0.24
C LEU A 107 -26.62 15.74 0.14
N HIS A 108 -25.70 16.53 0.69
CA HIS A 108 -24.28 16.26 0.66
C HIS A 108 -23.68 16.45 2.04
N SER A 109 -22.65 15.67 2.36
CA SER A 109 -21.85 15.87 3.56
C SER A 109 -20.57 16.63 3.23
N GLU A 110 -20.19 17.56 4.09
CA GLU A 110 -19.01 18.39 3.93
C GLU A 110 -17.81 17.74 4.63
N GLU A 111 -16.66 17.72 3.95
CA GLU A 111 -15.39 17.23 4.50
C GLU A 111 -14.80 18.17 5.55
N ASP A 112 -15.14 19.47 5.50
CA ASP A 112 -14.71 20.50 6.43
C ASP A 112 -15.92 21.22 7.04
N LEU A 113 -16.03 21.22 8.37
CA LEU A 113 -17.18 21.80 9.08
C LEU A 113 -17.32 23.32 8.87
N VAL A 114 -16.27 24.06 8.51
CA VAL A 114 -16.42 25.50 8.19
C VAL A 114 -17.08 25.75 6.83
N MET A 115 -17.20 24.72 6.00
CA MET A 115 -17.91 24.78 4.72
C MET A 115 -19.42 24.68 4.88
N LEU A 116 -19.94 24.19 6.02
CA LEU A 116 -21.38 24.06 6.25
C LEU A 116 -22.13 25.40 6.09
N ASP A 117 -23.33 25.37 5.52
CA ASP A 117 -24.14 26.57 5.27
C ASP A 117 -24.51 27.32 6.55
N GLU A 118 -24.85 26.59 7.61
CA GLU A 118 -25.26 27.12 8.91
C GLU A 118 -24.46 26.43 10.02
N LEU A 119 -24.01 27.19 11.03
CA LEU A 119 -23.37 26.62 12.22
C LEU A 119 -24.36 26.52 13.36
N ASN A 120 -24.83 25.31 13.61
CA ASN A 120 -25.49 24.94 14.85
C ASN A 120 -25.19 23.48 15.15
N GLU A 121 -25.46 23.07 16.40
CA GLU A 121 -25.16 21.72 16.86
C GLU A 121 -25.85 20.65 16.00
N ALA A 122 -27.09 20.91 15.55
CA ALA A 122 -27.86 19.96 14.74
C ALA A 122 -27.24 19.73 13.35
N VAL A 123 -26.78 20.78 12.66
CA VAL A 123 -26.17 20.65 11.33
C VAL A 123 -24.83 19.90 11.41
N ILE A 124 -23.98 20.22 12.38
CA ILE A 124 -22.70 19.53 12.57
C ILE A 124 -22.92 18.06 12.92
N LEU A 125 -23.85 17.76 13.85
CA LEU A 125 -24.20 16.38 14.19
C LEU A 125 -24.71 15.61 12.97
N ASN A 126 -25.62 16.22 12.20
CA ASN A 126 -26.17 15.60 11.01
C ASN A 126 -25.09 15.31 9.96
N ASN A 127 -24.15 16.25 9.75
CA ASN A 127 -23.02 16.06 8.84
C ASN A 127 -22.16 14.87 9.27
N LEU A 128 -21.75 14.83 10.55
CA LEU A 128 -20.94 13.72 11.09
C LEU A 128 -21.68 12.37 11.03
N ARG A 129 -23.00 12.37 11.26
CA ARG A 129 -23.85 11.18 11.14
C ARG A 129 -23.93 10.68 9.70
N ALA A 130 -24.12 11.58 8.74
CA ALA A 130 -24.14 11.24 7.31
C ALA A 130 -22.79 10.66 6.87
N ARG A 131 -21.68 11.31 7.24
CA ARG A 131 -20.32 10.82 6.96
C ARG A 131 -20.04 9.46 7.61
N TYR A 132 -20.46 9.26 8.86
CA TYR A 132 -20.32 7.98 9.56
C TYR A 132 -21.06 6.85 8.83
N LYS A 133 -22.26 7.12 8.30
CA LYS A 133 -23.05 6.15 7.53
C LYS A 133 -22.35 5.74 6.22
N ASP A 134 -21.60 6.65 5.62
CA ASP A 134 -20.85 6.43 4.37
C ASP A 134 -19.40 5.95 4.62
N ASP A 135 -19.07 5.52 5.85
CA ASP A 135 -17.72 5.09 6.27
C ASP A 135 -16.62 6.16 6.16
N LEU A 136 -17.01 7.43 6.12
CA LEU A 136 -16.13 8.60 6.11
C LEU A 136 -15.84 9.06 7.55
N LEU A 137 -14.84 8.45 8.18
CA LEU A 137 -14.61 8.58 9.62
C LEU A 137 -14.02 9.94 10.07
N TYR A 138 -13.29 10.59 9.18
CA TYR A 138 -12.51 11.79 9.46
C TYR A 138 -13.20 13.03 8.88
N THR A 139 -13.22 14.14 9.63
CA THR A 139 -13.83 15.42 9.21
C THR A 139 -13.01 16.60 9.71
N TRP A 140 -12.72 17.56 8.83
CA TRP A 140 -11.86 18.69 9.10
C TRP A 140 -12.62 19.75 9.86
N VAL A 141 -11.90 20.54 10.65
CA VAL A 141 -12.43 21.76 11.24
C VAL A 141 -11.54 22.92 10.85
N GLY A 142 -11.95 23.65 9.82
CA GLY A 142 -11.29 24.85 9.31
C GLY A 142 -10.20 24.60 8.29
N ALA A 143 -10.03 25.58 7.38
CA ALA A 143 -9.20 25.41 6.19
C ALA A 143 -7.68 25.35 6.46
N ALA A 144 -7.22 25.69 7.65
CA ALA A 144 -5.84 25.46 8.09
C ALA A 144 -5.57 24.00 8.51
N ARG A 145 -6.59 23.13 8.49
CA ARG A 145 -6.52 21.68 8.75
C ARG A 145 -5.88 21.31 10.10
N SER A 146 -5.88 22.22 11.08
CA SER A 146 -5.22 22.00 12.36
C SER A 146 -6.07 21.27 13.41
N VAL A 147 -7.35 21.02 13.13
CA VAL A 147 -8.24 20.23 13.99
C VAL A 147 -8.94 19.18 13.12
N LEU A 148 -8.92 17.94 13.60
CA LEU A 148 -9.51 16.77 12.96
C LEU A 148 -10.50 16.09 13.92
N VAL A 149 -11.76 15.96 13.52
CA VAL A 149 -12.75 15.10 14.21
C VAL A 149 -12.72 13.69 13.64
N ALA A 150 -12.48 12.69 14.49
CA ALA A 150 -12.43 11.28 14.10
C ALA A 150 -13.52 10.48 14.83
N VAL A 151 -14.52 9.97 14.11
CA VAL A 151 -15.60 9.15 14.68
C VAL A 151 -15.23 7.67 14.52
N ASN A 152 -15.10 6.93 15.63
CA ASN A 152 -14.61 5.55 15.59
C ASN A 152 -15.63 4.60 14.92
N PRO A 153 -15.31 3.93 13.79
CA PRO A 153 -16.26 3.06 13.11
C PRO A 153 -16.50 1.70 13.79
N TYR A 154 -15.66 1.29 14.75
CA TYR A 154 -15.65 -0.06 15.36
C TYR A 154 -15.57 -1.22 14.35
N LYS A 155 -15.11 -0.94 13.13
CA LYS A 155 -14.83 -1.93 12.08
C LYS A 155 -13.53 -1.60 11.36
N ARG A 156 -12.91 -2.60 10.74
CA ARG A 156 -11.67 -2.41 9.97
C ARG A 156 -12.00 -1.81 8.61
N LEU A 157 -11.39 -0.68 8.29
CA LEU A 157 -11.49 -0.02 6.99
C LEU A 157 -10.10 -0.02 6.30
N PRO A 158 -10.03 -0.10 4.97
CA PRO A 158 -8.78 -0.15 4.21
C PRO A 158 -8.10 1.24 4.08
N LEU A 159 -7.99 1.97 5.19
CA LEU A 159 -7.52 3.37 5.21
C LEU A 159 -6.04 3.53 5.58
N TYR A 160 -5.43 2.48 6.12
CA TYR A 160 -4.09 2.55 6.72
C TYR A 160 -3.03 1.75 5.95
N GLY A 161 -3.30 1.43 4.69
CA GLY A 161 -2.36 0.71 3.82
C GLY A 161 -1.16 1.56 3.39
N ASN A 162 -0.09 0.91 2.92
CA ASN A 162 1.11 1.61 2.41
C ASN A 162 0.77 2.56 1.25
N ASP A 163 -0.16 2.18 0.37
CA ASP A 163 -0.61 3.03 -0.73
C ASP A 163 -1.22 4.35 -0.24
N GLN A 164 -1.93 4.33 0.89
CA GLN A 164 -2.47 5.53 1.52
C GLN A 164 -1.36 6.39 2.13
N ILE A 165 -0.36 5.78 2.78
CA ILE A 165 0.79 6.52 3.31
C ILE A 165 1.54 7.24 2.17
N ASP A 166 1.79 6.55 1.05
CA ASP A 166 2.48 7.13 -0.10
C ASP A 166 1.65 8.25 -0.77
N LEU A 167 0.32 8.07 -0.86
CA LEU A 167 -0.61 9.10 -1.34
C LEU A 167 -0.56 10.39 -0.50
N TYR A 168 -0.63 10.27 0.83
CA TYR A 168 -0.62 11.43 1.72
C TYR A 168 0.77 12.06 1.89
N ARG A 169 1.85 11.28 1.75
CA ARG A 169 3.22 11.78 1.76
C ARG A 169 3.48 12.73 0.60
N ALA A 170 3.11 12.32 -0.61
CA ALA A 170 3.40 13.05 -1.84
C ALA A 170 2.23 12.91 -2.82
N PRO A 171 1.11 13.63 -2.60
CA PRO A 171 -0.05 13.53 -3.46
C PRO A 171 0.31 13.92 -4.91
N PRO A 172 -0.15 13.16 -5.92
CA PRO A 172 0.04 13.55 -7.31
C PRO A 172 -0.55 14.95 -7.56
N PRO A 173 0.02 15.75 -8.49
CA PRO A 173 -0.48 17.09 -8.77
C PRO A 173 -1.98 17.11 -9.07
N ASN A 174 -2.71 18.02 -8.44
CA ASN A 174 -4.18 18.18 -8.55
C ASN A 174 -5.02 17.03 -7.94
N THR A 175 -4.45 16.19 -7.08
CA THR A 175 -5.23 15.21 -6.32
C THR A 175 -5.86 15.88 -5.10
N LYS A 176 -7.18 15.75 -4.96
CA LYS A 176 -7.87 16.11 -3.71
C LYS A 176 -7.62 14.99 -2.70
N LEU A 177 -7.00 15.36 -1.58
CA LEU A 177 -6.85 14.45 -0.44
C LEU A 177 -8.08 14.57 0.45
N GLU A 178 -8.67 13.44 0.78
CA GLU A 178 -9.74 13.37 1.77
C GLU A 178 -9.20 13.63 3.18
N PRO A 179 -10.09 13.98 4.12
CA PRO A 179 -9.82 13.89 5.54
C PRO A 179 -9.09 12.62 6.01
N HIS A 180 -7.84 12.71 6.47
CA HIS A 180 -7.12 11.60 7.11
C HIS A 180 -6.08 11.99 8.19
N VAL A 181 -5.90 11.14 9.22
CA VAL A 181 -4.88 11.33 10.28
C VAL A 181 -3.45 11.53 9.74
N PHE A 182 -3.15 10.96 8.58
CA PHE A 182 -1.87 11.13 7.88
C PHE A 182 -1.62 12.58 7.43
N ASP A 183 -2.67 13.35 7.12
CA ASP A 183 -2.54 14.77 6.77
C ASP A 183 -1.98 15.57 7.95
N ILE A 184 -2.52 15.34 9.16
CA ILE A 184 -2.04 15.98 10.41
C ILE A 184 -0.57 15.63 10.68
N ALA A 185 -0.20 14.36 10.49
CA ALA A 185 1.17 13.90 10.70
C ALA A 185 2.13 14.47 9.64
N ASN A 186 1.74 14.47 8.36
CA ASN A 186 2.53 15.03 7.26
C ASN A 186 2.70 16.54 7.39
N ASP A 187 1.64 17.26 7.73
CA ASP A 187 1.70 18.71 7.93
C ASP A 187 2.60 19.05 9.13
N SER A 188 2.52 18.29 10.22
CA SER A 188 3.43 18.47 11.35
C SER A 188 4.88 18.24 10.93
N PHE A 189 5.17 17.16 10.20
CA PHE A 189 6.51 16.86 9.72
C PHE A 189 7.05 17.93 8.76
N ASN A 190 6.23 18.39 7.80
CA ASN A 190 6.60 19.39 6.83
C ASN A 190 6.77 20.78 7.46
N SER A 191 5.89 21.18 8.39
CA SER A 191 6.04 22.43 9.16
C SER A 191 7.34 22.44 9.97
N MET A 192 7.69 21.31 10.60
CA MET A 192 8.91 21.18 11.38
C MET A 192 10.18 21.34 10.53
N LEU A 193 10.22 20.72 9.34
CA LEU A 193 11.41 20.68 8.47
C LEU A 193 11.55 21.87 7.52
N PHE A 194 10.44 22.38 6.99
CA PHE A 194 10.41 23.37 5.91
C PHE A 194 9.73 24.68 6.30
N GLY A 195 9.26 24.79 7.54
CA GLY A 195 8.67 26.02 8.07
C GLY A 195 9.63 27.21 7.99
N THR A 196 9.06 28.42 7.88
CA THR A 196 9.83 29.68 7.91
C THR A 196 10.59 29.88 9.23
N ARG A 197 10.18 29.18 10.29
CA ARG A 197 10.89 28.97 11.54
C ARG A 197 10.85 27.48 11.86
N THR A 198 12.00 26.83 11.97
CA THR A 198 12.09 25.46 12.51
C THR A 198 11.61 25.50 13.96
N SER A 199 10.41 24.96 14.20
CA SER A 199 9.79 24.91 15.52
C SER A 199 9.27 23.51 15.79
N ASN A 200 9.35 23.09 17.05
CA ASN A 200 8.81 21.82 17.49
C ASN A 200 7.30 21.80 17.27
N GLN A 201 6.75 20.62 17.05
CA GLN A 201 5.33 20.44 16.74
C GLN A 201 4.68 19.58 17.81
N SER A 202 3.38 19.74 18.01
CA SER A 202 2.61 18.83 18.85
C SER A 202 1.30 18.41 18.18
N VAL A 203 0.91 17.16 18.41
CA VAL A 203 -0.37 16.58 17.99
C VAL A 203 -1.09 16.13 19.25
N LEU A 204 -2.17 16.81 19.60
CA LEU A 204 -2.96 16.55 20.80
C LEU A 204 -4.16 15.68 20.42
N ILE A 205 -4.15 14.44 20.91
CA ILE A 205 -5.19 13.44 20.67
C ILE A 205 -6.01 13.32 21.95
N SER A 206 -7.31 13.57 21.82
CA SER A 206 -8.24 13.63 22.94
C SER A 206 -9.54 12.93 22.58
N GLY A 207 -10.31 12.53 23.59
CA GLY A 207 -11.58 11.84 23.41
C GLY A 207 -11.89 10.90 24.56
N GLU A 208 -13.13 10.46 24.65
CA GLU A 208 -13.51 9.41 25.59
C GLU A 208 -12.75 8.11 25.30
N SER A 209 -12.78 7.20 26.26
CA SER A 209 -12.11 5.92 26.08
C SER A 209 -12.97 4.97 25.22
N GLY A 210 -12.28 4.20 24.37
CA GLY A 210 -12.90 3.53 23.22
C GLY A 210 -13.20 4.45 22.01
N ALA A 211 -12.92 5.75 22.06
CA ALA A 211 -13.12 6.65 20.92
C ALA A 211 -12.04 6.53 19.81
N GLY A 212 -11.00 5.70 20.00
CA GLY A 212 -9.97 5.45 18.98
C GLY A 212 -8.66 6.24 19.16
N LYS A 213 -8.40 6.83 20.34
CA LYS A 213 -7.16 7.59 20.62
C LYS A 213 -5.88 6.79 20.33
N THR A 214 -5.75 5.60 20.91
CA THR A 214 -4.59 4.70 20.71
C THR A 214 -4.38 4.36 19.23
N VAL A 215 -5.48 4.16 18.48
CA VAL A 215 -5.41 3.90 17.03
C VAL A 215 -4.87 5.14 16.31
N ALA A 216 -5.40 6.33 16.60
CA ALA A 216 -4.90 7.58 16.00
C ALA A 216 -3.41 7.83 16.33
N THR A 217 -2.99 7.62 17.58
CA THR A 217 -1.58 7.70 18.00
C THR A 217 -0.71 6.74 17.19
N LYS A 218 -1.14 5.47 17.06
CA LYS A 218 -0.43 4.46 16.27
C LYS A 218 -0.30 4.87 14.80
N GLN A 219 -1.38 5.37 14.19
CA GLN A 219 -1.37 5.78 12.78
C GLN A 219 -0.46 6.99 12.55
N CYS A 220 -0.44 7.97 13.46
CA CYS A 220 0.53 9.08 13.40
C CYS A 220 1.96 8.57 13.44
N LEU A 221 2.29 7.69 14.39
CA LEU A 221 3.63 7.12 14.54
C LEU A 221 4.05 6.29 13.32
N SER A 222 3.18 5.40 12.83
CA SER A 222 3.44 4.58 11.65
C SER A 222 3.67 5.43 10.40
N PHE A 223 2.90 6.51 10.22
CA PHE A 223 3.11 7.43 9.12
C PHE A 223 4.47 8.12 9.23
N LEU A 224 4.80 8.71 10.38
CA LEU A 224 6.06 9.40 10.61
C LEU A 224 7.25 8.48 10.36
N ALA A 225 7.25 7.28 10.92
CA ALA A 225 8.31 6.31 10.74
C ALA A 225 8.53 5.91 9.27
N ARG A 226 7.43 5.73 8.52
CA ARG A 226 7.51 5.35 7.11
C ARG A 226 8.09 6.46 6.23
N ILE A 227 7.78 7.72 6.52
CA ILE A 227 8.26 8.85 5.71
C ILE A 227 9.70 9.26 6.03
N SER A 228 10.12 9.13 7.30
CA SER A 228 11.43 9.53 7.80
C SER A 228 12.47 8.42 7.74
N GLY A 229 12.04 7.16 7.84
CA GLY A 229 12.91 6.07 8.27
C GLY A 229 13.23 6.16 9.77
N SER A 230 13.78 5.09 10.32
CA SER A 230 14.07 4.98 11.75
C SER A 230 15.41 4.29 11.98
N GLU A 231 16.31 4.97 12.68
CA GLU A 231 17.52 4.34 13.19
C GLU A 231 17.15 3.46 14.38
N ARG A 232 17.37 2.14 14.30
CA ARG A 232 17.09 1.14 15.37
C ARG A 232 15.61 0.84 15.64
N ASN A 233 14.71 1.12 14.70
CA ASN A 233 13.26 0.86 14.83
C ASN A 233 12.65 1.46 16.11
N VAL A 234 13.00 2.71 16.42
CA VAL A 234 12.52 3.45 17.61
C VAL A 234 10.99 3.49 17.66
N GLU A 235 10.32 3.62 16.51
CA GLU A 235 8.86 3.58 16.38
C GLU A 235 8.26 2.24 16.83
N GLU A 236 8.90 1.12 16.50
CA GLU A 236 8.41 -0.22 16.85
C GLU A 236 8.49 -0.39 18.36
N ARG A 237 9.60 0.07 18.98
CA ARG A 237 9.76 0.07 20.44
C ARG A 237 8.79 0.99 21.16
N VAL A 238 8.49 2.18 20.61
CA VAL A 238 7.44 3.06 21.16
C VAL A 238 6.08 2.35 21.12
N ILE A 239 5.78 1.63 20.04
CA ILE A 239 4.53 0.86 19.92
C ILE A 239 4.53 -0.33 20.87
N ALA A 240 5.64 -1.06 21.00
CA ALA A 240 5.84 -2.20 21.89
C ALA A 240 5.78 -1.83 23.37
N ALA A 241 5.99 -0.54 23.72
CA ALA A 241 5.80 -0.07 25.09
C ALA A 241 4.34 0.04 25.52
N ASN A 242 3.36 0.04 24.61
CA ASN A 242 1.96 0.20 24.98
C ASN A 242 1.45 -0.92 25.89
N PRO A 243 1.59 -2.23 25.58
CA PRO A 243 1.12 -3.30 26.48
C PRO A 243 1.60 -3.14 27.94
N LEU A 244 2.88 -2.82 28.14
CA LEU A 244 3.44 -2.57 29.47
C LEU A 244 2.80 -1.35 30.15
N LEU A 245 2.72 -0.22 29.45
CA LEU A 245 2.16 1.01 30.02
C LEU A 245 0.64 0.91 30.24
N GLU A 246 -0.08 0.16 29.40
CA GLU A 246 -1.50 -0.11 29.56
C GLU A 246 -1.77 -1.05 30.73
N ALA A 247 -0.96 -2.10 30.92
CA ALA A 247 -1.11 -3.01 32.07
C ALA A 247 -0.99 -2.29 33.42
N PHE A 248 -0.02 -1.39 33.56
CA PHE A 248 0.24 -0.65 34.81
C PHE A 248 -0.49 0.71 34.90
N GLY A 249 -0.99 1.26 33.79
CA GLY A 249 -1.56 2.61 33.73
C GLY A 249 -3.04 2.67 33.36
N ASN A 250 -3.61 1.60 32.80
CA ASN A 250 -5.01 1.53 32.41
C ASN A 250 -5.82 0.67 33.40
N ALA A 251 -7.11 0.97 33.46
CA ALA A 251 -8.09 0.23 34.25
C ALA A 251 -9.47 0.25 33.58
N GLN A 252 -10.36 -0.64 34.01
CA GLN A 252 -11.76 -0.63 33.57
C GLN A 252 -12.58 0.40 34.36
N THR A 253 -13.34 1.21 33.64
CA THR A 253 -14.40 2.10 34.17
C THR A 253 -15.78 1.59 33.76
N ILE A 254 -16.85 2.23 34.25
CA ILE A 254 -18.24 1.89 33.88
C ILE A 254 -18.47 1.96 32.36
N ARG A 255 -17.76 2.85 31.65
CA ARG A 255 -17.96 3.12 30.21
C ARG A 255 -16.94 2.45 29.29
N ASN A 256 -15.83 1.93 29.83
CA ASN A 256 -14.76 1.34 29.03
C ASN A 256 -13.91 0.31 29.80
N ASN A 257 -13.58 -0.78 29.13
CA ASN A 257 -12.82 -1.89 29.70
C ASN A 257 -11.31 -1.63 29.79
N ASN A 258 -10.73 -0.80 28.91
CA ASN A 258 -9.29 -0.49 28.91
C ASN A 258 -9.08 1.03 28.83
N SER A 259 -9.27 1.74 29.95
CA SER A 259 -9.22 3.21 30.01
C SER A 259 -7.90 3.69 30.58
N SER A 260 -7.16 4.50 29.83
CA SER A 260 -5.94 5.15 30.34
C SER A 260 -6.26 6.10 31.50
N ARG A 261 -5.61 5.87 32.64
CA ARG A 261 -5.72 6.68 33.86
C ARG A 261 -4.43 7.47 34.14
N PHE A 262 -3.69 7.76 33.07
CA PHE A 262 -2.52 8.63 33.01
C PHE A 262 -2.48 9.31 31.63
N GLY A 263 -1.85 10.47 31.54
CA GLY A 263 -1.52 11.13 30.27
C GLY A 263 -0.14 10.71 29.78
N LYS A 264 -0.02 10.43 28.48
CA LYS A 264 1.27 10.09 27.84
C LYS A 264 1.62 11.13 26.79
N TYR A 265 2.78 11.74 26.93
CA TYR A 265 3.33 12.68 25.94
C TYR A 265 4.57 12.08 25.30
N ILE A 266 4.41 11.60 24.07
CA ILE A 266 5.44 10.89 23.32
C ILE A 266 6.15 11.89 22.41
N LYS A 267 7.39 12.24 22.71
CA LYS A 267 8.24 13.08 21.85
C LYS A 267 9.06 12.20 20.93
N ILE A 268 8.88 12.37 19.62
CA ILE A 268 9.70 11.72 18.61
C ILE A 268 10.71 12.74 18.09
N TYR A 269 12.00 12.44 18.25
CA TYR A 269 13.10 13.30 17.84
C TYR A 269 13.59 12.96 16.45
N PHE A 270 13.86 14.00 15.67
CA PHE A 270 14.32 13.89 14.30
C PHE A 270 15.66 14.63 14.13
N ASP A 271 16.54 14.08 13.30
CA ASP A 271 17.65 14.83 12.73
C ASP A 271 17.12 15.68 11.55
N PRO A 272 17.14 17.02 11.61
CA PRO A 272 16.65 17.86 10.51
C PRO A 272 17.40 17.65 9.18
N SER A 273 18.67 17.25 9.24
CA SER A 273 19.54 17.08 8.08
C SER A 273 19.31 15.73 7.38
N GLN A 274 19.22 14.65 8.15
CA GLN A 274 19.02 13.30 7.65
C GLN A 274 17.54 12.93 7.50
N ARG A 275 16.65 13.67 8.18
CA ARG A 275 15.20 13.46 8.23
C ARG A 275 14.79 12.08 8.77
N VAL A 276 15.61 11.49 9.62
CA VAL A 276 15.38 10.18 10.27
C VAL A 276 14.96 10.36 11.72
N ILE A 277 14.20 9.40 12.25
CA ILE A 277 13.95 9.29 13.69
C ILE A 277 15.22 8.82 14.38
N THR A 278 15.67 9.56 15.38
CA THR A 278 16.91 9.27 16.12
C THR A 278 16.66 8.80 17.55
N ALA A 279 15.58 9.27 18.18
CA ALA A 279 15.23 8.93 19.56
C ALA A 279 13.74 9.19 19.85
N ALA A 280 13.25 8.64 20.95
CA ALA A 280 11.95 9.00 21.51
C ALA A 280 12.02 9.15 23.03
N ASP A 281 11.10 9.93 23.59
CA ASP A 281 10.94 10.15 25.02
C ASP A 281 9.46 10.17 25.39
N ILE A 282 9.06 9.45 26.43
CA ILE A 282 7.68 9.39 26.92
C ILE A 282 7.64 10.07 28.27
N ASP A 283 7.01 11.24 28.34
CA ASP A 283 6.65 11.84 29.63
C ASP A 283 5.32 11.26 30.10
N ASN A 284 5.27 10.85 31.36
CA ASN A 284 4.03 10.46 32.01
C ASN A 284 3.53 11.58 32.93
N TYR A 285 2.25 11.89 32.80
CA TYR A 285 1.59 12.90 33.62
C TYR A 285 0.35 12.30 34.28
N LEU A 286 0.05 12.73 35.51
CA LEU A 286 -1.28 12.58 36.11
C LEU A 286 -1.78 11.12 36.27
N LEU A 287 -0.94 10.20 36.79
CA LEU A 287 -1.39 8.86 37.17
C LEU A 287 -2.41 8.92 38.32
N GLU A 288 -3.60 8.35 38.13
CA GLU A 288 -4.64 8.26 39.16
C GLU A 288 -4.32 7.19 40.22
N LYS A 289 -3.36 7.46 41.10
CA LYS A 289 -2.92 6.52 42.14
C LYS A 289 -4.06 6.06 43.07
N ALA A 290 -5.06 6.92 43.32
CA ALA A 290 -6.19 6.63 44.20
C ALA A 290 -6.98 5.38 43.75
N ARG A 291 -7.01 5.11 42.44
CA ARG A 291 -7.64 3.91 41.86
C ARG A 291 -7.04 2.60 42.38
N LEU A 292 -5.79 2.62 42.85
CA LEU A 292 -5.15 1.46 43.43
C LEU A 292 -5.89 0.95 44.67
N VAL A 293 -6.37 1.87 45.51
CA VAL A 293 -6.88 1.57 46.85
C VAL A 293 -8.39 1.70 46.96
N TYR A 294 -9.03 2.35 45.98
CA TYR A 294 -10.48 2.53 45.92
C TYR A 294 -11.00 2.39 44.48
N GLN A 295 -12.10 1.66 44.30
CA GLN A 295 -12.79 1.53 43.02
C GLN A 295 -14.30 1.70 43.22
N GLN A 296 -14.97 2.39 42.31
CA GLN A 296 -16.43 2.45 42.30
C GLN A 296 -17.04 1.11 41.85
N LYS A 297 -18.31 0.88 42.20
CA LYS A 297 -19.04 -0.33 41.79
C LYS A 297 -19.09 -0.41 40.26
N GLY A 298 -18.69 -1.55 39.70
CA GLY A 298 -18.64 -1.77 38.25
C GLY A 298 -17.32 -1.36 37.57
N GLU A 299 -16.31 -0.90 38.32
CA GLU A 299 -14.97 -0.61 37.80
C GLU A 299 -13.97 -1.73 38.15
N ARG A 300 -12.80 -1.77 37.51
CA ARG A 300 -11.65 -2.60 37.95
C ARG A 300 -10.50 -1.70 38.42
N ASN A 301 -9.60 -2.30 39.19
CA ASN A 301 -8.26 -1.75 39.44
C ASN A 301 -7.38 -1.83 38.16
N PHE A 302 -6.13 -1.40 38.23
CA PHE A 302 -5.15 -1.53 37.14
C PHE A 302 -5.04 -2.98 36.65
N HIS A 303 -4.93 -3.17 35.33
CA HIS A 303 -4.99 -4.50 34.70
C HIS A 303 -3.96 -5.47 35.26
N VAL A 304 -2.73 -5.00 35.52
CA VAL A 304 -1.65 -5.81 36.09
C VAL A 304 -2.04 -6.56 37.37
N MET A 305 -2.94 -6.01 38.19
CA MET A 305 -3.40 -6.67 39.42
C MET A 305 -4.21 -7.94 39.15
N TYR A 306 -4.98 -7.95 38.07
CA TYR A 306 -5.79 -9.10 37.66
C TYR A 306 -4.99 -10.08 36.82
N GLN A 307 -4.12 -9.57 35.94
CA GLN A 307 -3.17 -10.36 35.18
C GLN A 307 -2.33 -11.25 36.13
N LEU A 308 -1.75 -10.66 37.17
CA LEU A 308 -0.94 -11.41 38.16
C LEU A 308 -1.74 -12.41 39.00
N THR A 309 -2.93 -12.01 39.49
CA THR A 309 -3.77 -12.90 40.32
C THR A 309 -4.35 -14.06 39.53
N LYS A 310 -4.62 -13.88 38.22
CA LYS A 310 -5.07 -14.96 37.33
C LYS A 310 -3.92 -15.86 36.87
N ALA A 311 -2.72 -15.30 36.63
CA ALA A 311 -1.52 -16.08 36.37
C ALA A 311 -1.13 -16.96 37.57
N GLY A 312 -1.47 -16.55 38.80
CA GLY A 312 -1.20 -17.32 40.01
C GLY A 312 0.27 -17.31 40.42
N GLU A 313 1.04 -16.34 39.93
CA GLU A 313 2.45 -16.17 40.24
C GLU A 313 2.68 -15.36 41.53
N TYR A 314 3.92 -15.33 42.03
CA TYR A 314 4.32 -14.52 43.19
C TYR A 314 3.56 -14.82 44.50
N GLY A 315 3.01 -16.03 44.62
CA GLY A 315 2.21 -16.44 45.79
C GLY A 315 0.82 -15.82 45.83
N LEU A 316 0.33 -15.31 44.69
CA LEU A 316 -1.00 -14.75 44.60
C LEU A 316 -2.06 -15.83 44.35
N GLY A 317 -3.22 -15.66 44.98
CA GLY A 317 -4.43 -16.44 44.69
C GLY A 317 -5.40 -15.66 43.78
N ALA A 318 -6.65 -16.13 43.75
CA ALA A 318 -7.70 -15.51 42.96
C ALA A 318 -7.96 -14.03 43.36
N PRO A 319 -8.38 -13.16 42.43
CA PRO A 319 -8.56 -11.72 42.67
C PRO A 319 -9.61 -11.39 43.75
N GLN A 320 -10.53 -12.31 44.06
CA GLN A 320 -11.51 -12.15 45.15
C GLN A 320 -10.84 -12.09 46.53
N ASN A 321 -9.64 -12.65 46.66
CA ASN A 321 -8.94 -12.76 47.93
C ASN A 321 -8.24 -11.45 48.33
N TYR A 322 -8.19 -10.44 47.45
CA TYR A 322 -7.49 -9.20 47.70
C TYR A 322 -8.44 -8.01 47.76
N ARG A 323 -8.35 -7.24 48.85
CA ARG A 323 -9.19 -6.05 49.07
C ARG A 323 -9.08 -5.07 47.90
N TYR A 324 -7.90 -4.85 47.34
CA TYR A 324 -7.71 -3.90 46.25
C TYR A 324 -8.28 -4.34 44.90
N THR A 325 -8.66 -5.60 44.72
CA THR A 325 -9.30 -6.10 43.48
C THR A 325 -10.75 -6.50 43.68
N ASN A 326 -11.26 -6.51 44.91
CA ASN A 326 -12.59 -7.04 45.27
C ASN A 326 -13.60 -5.94 45.67
N GLN A 327 -13.27 -4.65 45.62
CA GLN A 327 -14.18 -3.60 46.12
C GLN A 327 -15.40 -3.38 45.22
N SER A 328 -15.22 -3.55 43.91
CA SER A 328 -16.26 -3.29 42.91
C SER A 328 -17.16 -4.49 42.60
N GLY A 329 -16.74 -5.69 43.02
CA GLY A 329 -17.38 -6.97 42.67
C GLY A 329 -17.15 -7.43 41.22
N LEU A 330 -16.23 -6.79 40.49
CA LEU A 330 -15.92 -7.10 39.09
C LEU A 330 -14.48 -7.64 38.96
N PHE A 331 -14.34 -8.85 38.40
CA PHE A 331 -13.06 -9.56 38.28
C PHE A 331 -12.64 -9.81 36.83
N ASP A 332 -13.61 -9.96 35.93
CA ASP A 332 -13.40 -10.19 34.51
C ASP A 332 -13.79 -8.94 33.73
N ALA A 333 -12.97 -8.55 32.77
CA ALA A 333 -13.30 -7.49 31.83
C ALA A 333 -13.86 -8.13 30.56
N LYS A 334 -14.91 -7.51 30.02
CA LYS A 334 -15.47 -7.95 28.74
C LYS A 334 -14.43 -7.69 27.64
N ASP A 335 -14.15 -8.69 26.82
CA ASP A 335 -13.21 -8.63 25.69
C ASP A 335 -11.71 -8.47 26.06
N ILE A 336 -11.32 -8.75 27.31
CA ILE A 336 -9.91 -8.79 27.73
C ILE A 336 -9.62 -10.16 28.34
N ASP A 337 -8.66 -10.89 27.75
CA ASP A 337 -8.08 -12.08 28.36
C ASP A 337 -6.84 -11.66 29.17
N ASP A 338 -7.01 -11.59 30.49
CA ASP A 338 -5.93 -11.16 31.40
C ASP A 338 -4.71 -12.10 31.38
N LEU A 339 -4.83 -13.38 30.97
CA LEU A 339 -3.68 -14.27 30.85
C LEU A 339 -2.92 -14.04 29.54
N GLU A 340 -3.62 -13.89 28.42
CA GLU A 340 -2.99 -13.55 27.14
C GLU A 340 -2.30 -12.18 27.19
N GLU A 341 -2.96 -11.19 27.81
CA GLU A 341 -2.37 -9.85 28.00
C GLU A 341 -1.16 -9.90 28.95
N TYR A 342 -1.15 -10.79 29.94
CA TYR A 342 0.03 -10.98 30.81
C TYR A 342 1.25 -11.47 30.01
N ASP A 343 1.06 -12.45 29.12
CA ASP A 343 2.12 -12.93 28.22
C ASP A 343 2.56 -11.80 27.27
N GLY A 344 1.62 -11.00 26.77
CA GLY A 344 1.90 -9.81 25.98
C GLY A 344 2.77 -8.77 26.70
N VAL A 345 2.52 -8.53 28.00
CA VAL A 345 3.34 -7.64 28.83
C VAL A 345 4.76 -8.19 29.01
N GLN A 346 4.90 -9.50 29.24
CA GLN A 346 6.22 -10.12 29.37
C GLN A 346 7.04 -10.01 28.09
N ALA A 347 6.41 -10.24 26.93
CA ALA A 347 7.02 -10.09 25.61
C ALA A 347 7.40 -8.64 25.32
N ALA A 348 6.55 -7.67 25.68
CA ALA A 348 6.87 -6.25 25.58
C ALA A 348 8.09 -5.87 26.44
N MET A 349 8.19 -6.40 27.66
CA MET A 349 9.36 -6.19 28.52
C MET A 349 10.64 -6.81 27.93
N ASP A 350 10.56 -7.97 27.26
CA ASP A 350 11.70 -8.56 26.53
C ASP A 350 12.18 -7.64 25.40
N GLU A 351 11.24 -7.16 24.57
CA GLU A 351 11.54 -6.31 23.42
C GLU A 351 12.19 -4.98 23.82
N LEU A 352 11.75 -4.42 24.96
CA LEU A 352 12.31 -3.20 25.54
C LEU A 352 13.62 -3.41 26.30
N GLY A 353 14.10 -4.66 26.41
CA GLY A 353 15.39 -4.99 27.01
C GLY A 353 15.40 -5.00 28.55
N PHE A 354 14.27 -5.29 29.19
CA PHE A 354 14.24 -5.52 30.64
C PHE A 354 14.94 -6.82 30.98
N SER A 355 15.83 -6.79 31.98
CA SER A 355 16.43 -8.01 32.54
C SER A 355 15.41 -8.83 33.33
N SER A 356 15.66 -10.13 33.48
CA SER A 356 14.77 -11.01 34.28
C SER A 356 14.58 -10.50 35.71
N GLU A 357 15.62 -9.94 36.34
CA GLU A 357 15.54 -9.34 37.68
C GLU A 357 14.61 -8.12 37.71
N GLU A 358 14.66 -7.27 36.69
CA GLU A 358 13.82 -6.07 36.59
C GLU A 358 12.35 -6.40 36.36
N LYS A 359 12.06 -7.41 35.53
CA LYS A 359 10.69 -7.91 35.34
C LYS A 359 10.13 -8.49 36.63
N ASP A 360 10.91 -9.38 37.24
CA ASP A 360 10.54 -10.05 38.49
C ASP A 360 10.27 -9.04 39.62
N PHE A 361 11.10 -7.99 39.71
CA PHE A 361 10.89 -6.90 40.65
C PHE A 361 9.57 -6.16 40.44
N ALA A 362 9.22 -5.80 39.20
CA ALA A 362 7.99 -5.07 38.91
C ALA A 362 6.74 -5.86 39.34
N PHE A 363 6.70 -7.15 39.02
CA PHE A 363 5.58 -8.03 39.40
C PHE A 363 5.58 -8.38 40.89
N THR A 364 6.73 -8.64 41.50
CA THR A 364 6.89 -8.86 42.94
C THR A 364 6.37 -7.68 43.77
N VAL A 365 6.69 -6.46 43.35
CA VAL A 365 6.21 -5.24 44.04
C VAL A 365 4.69 -5.10 43.91
N ALA A 366 4.11 -5.34 42.74
CA ALA A 366 2.66 -5.32 42.56
C ALA A 366 1.95 -6.39 43.42
N ALA A 367 2.51 -7.61 43.50
CA ALA A 367 2.04 -8.66 44.39
C ALA A 367 2.14 -8.28 45.88
N GLY A 368 3.22 -7.60 46.27
CA GLY A 368 3.40 -7.09 47.64
C GLY A 368 2.34 -6.07 48.03
N ILE A 369 1.95 -5.20 47.09
CA ILE A 369 0.88 -4.21 47.29
C ILE A 369 -0.47 -4.90 47.54
N LEU A 370 -0.81 -5.93 46.75
CA LEU A 370 -2.05 -6.69 46.96
C LEU A 370 -2.11 -7.34 48.34
N ASN A 371 -1.01 -7.95 48.78
CA ASN A 371 -0.91 -8.54 50.13
C ASN A 371 -1.01 -7.48 51.23
N LEU A 372 -0.35 -6.32 51.08
CA LEU A 372 -0.42 -5.24 52.06
C LEU A 372 -1.85 -4.73 52.24
N GLY A 373 -2.62 -4.62 51.15
CA GLY A 373 -4.03 -4.17 51.17
C GLY A 373 -4.98 -5.07 51.97
N ASN A 374 -4.62 -6.34 52.18
CA ASN A 374 -5.36 -7.29 53.00
C ASN A 374 -5.11 -7.17 54.51
N SER A 375 -4.31 -6.20 54.94
CA SER A 375 -4.02 -5.98 56.36
C SER A 375 -5.28 -5.51 57.10
N GLU A 376 -5.69 -6.27 58.11
CA GLU A 376 -6.80 -5.91 58.99
C GLU A 376 -6.32 -5.51 60.39
N PHE A 377 -6.89 -4.41 60.90
CA PHE A 377 -6.52 -3.84 62.19
C PHE A 377 -7.69 -3.94 63.19
N SER A 378 -7.34 -4.08 64.46
CA SER A 378 -8.27 -4.04 65.60
C SER A 378 -7.78 -3.01 66.62
N GLY A 379 -8.71 -2.43 67.39
CA GLY A 379 -8.38 -1.38 68.35
C GLY A 379 -7.62 -1.95 69.56
N LYS A 380 -6.54 -1.27 69.95
CA LYS A 380 -5.74 -1.60 71.13
C LYS A 380 -5.57 -0.36 72.00
N LYS A 381 -5.91 -0.45 73.28
CA LYS A 381 -5.65 0.66 74.23
C LYS A 381 -4.16 0.76 74.52
N GLU A 382 -3.56 1.90 74.19
CA GLU A 382 -2.16 2.22 74.51
C GLU A 382 -2.08 3.08 75.79
N LYS A 383 -0.86 3.26 76.31
CA LYS A 383 -0.63 4.09 77.52
C LYS A 383 -1.14 5.52 77.29
N GLY A 384 -1.87 6.07 78.27
CA GLY A 384 -2.42 7.44 78.20
C GLY A 384 -3.82 7.55 77.59
N ASN A 385 -4.59 6.44 77.52
CA ASN A 385 -5.95 6.40 76.95
C ASN A 385 -6.03 6.72 75.44
N VAL A 386 -4.90 6.65 74.73
CA VAL A 386 -4.86 6.80 73.26
C VAL A 386 -5.27 5.47 72.62
N MET A 387 -6.17 5.54 71.63
CA MET A 387 -6.55 4.37 70.83
C MET A 387 -5.45 4.09 69.81
N GLY A 388 -4.82 2.93 69.92
CA GLY A 388 -3.90 2.40 68.91
C GLY A 388 -4.52 1.25 68.12
N SER A 389 -3.70 0.62 67.30
CA SER A 389 -4.09 -0.51 66.46
C SER A 389 -3.16 -1.71 66.68
N VAL A 390 -3.69 -2.89 66.34
CA VAL A 390 -2.92 -4.13 66.22
C VAL A 390 -3.47 -4.95 65.07
N LEU A 391 -2.58 -5.62 64.34
CA LEU A 391 -2.95 -6.52 63.25
C LEU A 391 -3.78 -7.70 63.77
N LYS A 392 -4.88 -8.02 63.08
CA LYS A 392 -5.65 -9.25 63.35
C LYS A 392 -4.92 -10.51 62.88
N SER A 393 -4.21 -10.41 61.76
CA SER A 393 -3.34 -11.46 61.22
C SER A 393 -2.05 -10.83 60.73
N LYS A 394 -0.93 -11.48 61.06
CA LYS A 394 0.40 -11.05 60.58
C LYS A 394 0.70 -11.53 59.16
N GLN A 395 -0.01 -12.56 58.67
CA GLN A 395 0.30 -13.19 57.39
C GLN A 395 0.35 -12.20 56.20
N PRO A 396 -0.63 -11.30 55.99
CA PRO A 396 -0.59 -10.37 54.85
C PRO A 396 0.60 -9.41 54.91
N VAL A 397 0.92 -8.92 56.12
CA VAL A 397 2.05 -8.01 56.35
C VAL A 397 3.38 -8.74 56.19
N ASN A 398 3.49 -9.98 56.67
CA ASN A 398 4.70 -10.79 56.51
C ASN A 398 4.98 -11.09 55.03
N GLU A 399 3.95 -11.43 54.27
CA GLU A 399 4.09 -11.69 52.84
C GLU A 399 4.48 -10.42 52.07
N ALA A 400 3.82 -9.29 52.37
CA ALA A 400 4.21 -8.00 51.81
C ALA A 400 5.65 -7.61 52.18
N ALA A 401 6.08 -7.83 53.42
CA ALA A 401 7.44 -7.57 53.87
C ALA A 401 8.47 -8.42 53.11
N ARG A 402 8.18 -9.70 52.89
CA ARG A 402 9.00 -10.61 52.09
C ARG A 402 9.16 -10.11 50.65
N LEU A 403 8.05 -9.74 49.99
CA LEU A 403 8.04 -9.26 48.60
C LEU A 403 8.70 -7.89 48.44
N PHE A 404 8.55 -6.99 49.42
CA PHE A 404 9.24 -5.69 49.42
C PHE A 404 10.70 -5.78 49.88
N GLY A 405 11.15 -6.93 50.39
CA GLY A 405 12.48 -7.13 50.96
C GLY A 405 12.75 -6.28 52.20
N VAL A 406 11.76 -6.08 53.06
CA VAL A 406 11.89 -5.31 54.31
C VAL A 406 11.67 -6.22 55.52
N ALA A 407 12.18 -5.82 56.70
CA ALA A 407 11.97 -6.61 57.90
C ALA A 407 10.49 -6.57 58.33
N GLU A 408 9.90 -7.74 58.61
CA GLU A 408 8.48 -7.90 59.00
C GLU A 408 8.12 -7.00 60.20
N ALA A 409 8.98 -6.99 61.21
CA ALA A 409 8.79 -6.19 62.43
C ALA A 409 8.80 -4.67 62.16
N ASP A 410 9.62 -4.23 61.19
CA ASP A 410 9.70 -2.82 60.84
C ASP A 410 8.47 -2.39 60.02
N LEU A 411 8.01 -3.23 59.09
CA LEU A 411 6.77 -2.96 58.34
C LEU A 411 5.56 -2.92 59.28
N GLU A 412 5.41 -3.90 60.18
CA GLU A 412 4.36 -3.92 61.20
C GLU A 412 4.39 -2.66 62.07
N LYS A 413 5.58 -2.21 62.49
CA LYS A 413 5.73 -0.99 63.28
C LYS A 413 5.28 0.26 62.53
N VAL A 414 5.66 0.41 61.27
CA VAL A 414 5.31 1.57 60.44
C VAL A 414 3.81 1.62 60.10
N MET A 415 3.13 0.47 60.11
CA MET A 415 1.67 0.42 59.93
C MET A 415 0.89 0.84 61.18
N ASN A 416 1.37 0.49 62.38
CA ASN A 416 0.65 0.78 63.64
C ASN A 416 1.10 2.08 64.32
N TYR A 417 2.25 2.65 63.93
CA TYR A 417 2.84 3.83 64.57
C TYR A 417 3.38 4.83 63.55
N ARG A 418 3.37 6.11 63.91
CA ARG A 418 3.95 7.20 63.12
C ARG A 418 4.88 8.07 63.98
N SER A 419 6.07 8.36 63.48
CA SER A 419 6.94 9.38 64.06
C SER A 419 6.58 10.78 63.57
N ILE A 420 6.46 11.73 64.50
CA ILE A 420 6.29 13.17 64.22
C ILE A 420 7.42 13.96 64.84
N SER A 421 7.88 15.02 64.16
CA SER A 421 8.87 15.95 64.70
C SER A 421 8.17 17.19 65.24
N VAL A 422 8.20 17.39 66.56
CA VAL A 422 7.61 18.56 67.22
C VAL A 422 8.73 19.34 67.87
N ARG A 423 8.99 20.57 67.39
CA ARG A 423 10.04 21.47 67.91
C ARG A 423 11.43 20.80 67.98
N GLY A 424 11.77 19.98 67.00
CA GLY A 424 13.07 19.28 66.91
C GLY A 424 13.18 18.00 67.73
N LYS A 425 12.13 17.56 68.44
CA LYS A 425 12.06 16.25 69.12
C LYS A 425 11.15 15.31 68.33
N THR A 426 11.60 14.08 68.11
CA THR A 426 10.82 13.03 67.44
C THR A 426 9.97 12.29 68.46
N ALA A 427 8.65 12.31 68.30
CA ALA A 427 7.69 11.57 69.11
C ALA A 427 7.01 10.49 68.25
N VAL A 428 6.86 9.27 68.79
CA VAL A 428 6.16 8.16 68.12
C VAL A 428 4.73 8.09 68.64
N ILE A 429 3.76 8.14 67.74
CA ILE A 429 2.33 8.16 68.06
C ILE A 429 1.68 6.87 67.53
N PRO A 430 0.87 6.16 68.34
CA PRO A 430 0.09 5.03 67.86
C PRO A 430 -1.04 5.50 66.92
N LEU A 431 -1.29 4.74 65.87
CA LEU A 431 -2.40 4.96 64.93
C LEU A 431 -3.60 4.10 65.34
N ASP A 432 -4.80 4.65 65.30
CA ASP A 432 -6.03 3.85 65.43
C ASP A 432 -6.24 2.93 64.19
N PRO A 433 -7.20 1.99 64.22
CA PRO A 433 -7.40 1.04 63.11
C PRO A 433 -7.69 1.67 61.74
N GLU A 434 -8.34 2.83 61.71
CA GLU A 434 -8.68 3.52 60.46
C GLU A 434 -7.45 4.22 59.88
N ASN A 435 -6.72 4.95 60.72
CA ASN A 435 -5.46 5.60 60.35
C ASN A 435 -4.36 4.59 59.99
N ALA A 436 -4.33 3.41 60.62
CA ALA A 436 -3.41 2.33 60.28
C ALA A 436 -3.71 1.74 58.89
N ARG A 437 -5.00 1.57 58.55
CA ARG A 437 -5.41 1.18 57.19
C ARG A 437 -5.07 2.25 56.16
N GLY A 438 -5.32 3.52 56.48
CA GLY A 438 -4.89 4.65 55.66
C GLY A 438 -3.37 4.66 55.44
N SER A 439 -2.58 4.28 56.45
CA SER A 439 -1.12 4.12 56.35
C SER A 439 -0.73 3.07 55.30
N CYS A 440 -1.43 1.92 55.26
CA CYS A 440 -1.23 0.89 54.23
C CYS A 440 -1.56 1.41 52.82
N ASP A 441 -2.69 2.11 52.69
CA ASP A 441 -3.17 2.67 51.43
C ASP A 441 -2.18 3.72 50.91
N SER A 442 -1.68 4.62 51.76
CA SER A 442 -0.65 5.62 51.42
C SER A 442 0.68 4.99 51.00
N LEU A 443 1.16 3.96 51.71
CA LEU A 443 2.40 3.26 51.33
C LEU A 443 2.24 2.57 49.96
N SER A 444 1.11 1.90 49.74
CA SER A 444 0.81 1.20 48.49
C SER A 444 0.80 2.16 47.30
N MET A 445 0.11 3.30 47.41
CA MET A 445 0.08 4.32 46.36
C MET A 445 1.46 4.93 46.09
N ALA A 446 2.26 5.17 47.14
CA ALA A 446 3.60 5.74 47.00
C ALA A 446 4.58 4.78 46.29
N ILE A 447 4.54 3.49 46.64
CA ILE A 447 5.33 2.45 45.97
C ILE A 447 4.90 2.32 44.52
N TYR A 448 3.59 2.20 44.26
CA TYR A 448 3.06 2.03 42.90
C TYR A 448 3.38 3.22 41.99
N GLY A 449 3.20 4.44 42.47
CA GLY A 449 3.51 5.65 41.70
C GLY A 449 5.00 5.76 41.35
N ARG A 450 5.90 5.36 42.27
CA ARG A 450 7.35 5.33 41.99
C ARG A 450 7.73 4.19 41.06
N LEU A 451 7.10 3.03 41.19
CA LEU A 451 7.26 1.89 40.28
C LEU A 451 6.86 2.28 38.85
N PHE A 452 5.70 2.91 38.66
CA PHE A 452 5.24 3.36 37.35
C PHE A 452 6.21 4.37 36.72
N ASN A 453 6.66 5.37 37.49
CA ASN A 453 7.68 6.32 37.02
C ASN A 453 9.02 5.64 36.69
N TRP A 454 9.37 4.57 37.38
CA TRP A 454 10.57 3.78 37.08
C TRP A 454 10.42 2.96 35.80
N LEU A 455 9.26 2.33 35.58
CA LEU A 455 8.93 1.63 34.33
C LEU A 455 9.06 2.59 33.14
N VAL A 456 8.47 3.79 33.22
CA VAL A 456 8.57 4.81 32.16
C VAL A 456 10.03 5.22 31.92
N ARG A 457 10.85 5.41 32.97
CA ARG A 457 12.29 5.70 32.82
C ARG A 457 13.03 4.57 32.10
N LYS A 458 12.68 3.30 32.37
CA LYS A 458 13.28 2.13 31.70
C LYS A 458 12.87 2.05 30.24
N VAL A 459 11.58 2.29 29.93
CA VAL A 459 11.11 2.44 28.55
C VAL A 459 11.91 3.53 27.84
N ASN A 460 12.00 4.73 28.41
CA ASN A 460 12.74 5.84 27.77
C ASN A 460 14.21 5.50 27.55
N ALA A 461 14.87 4.78 28.47
CA ALA A 461 16.25 4.33 28.27
C ALA A 461 16.42 3.42 27.05
N SER A 462 15.42 2.61 26.72
CA SER A 462 15.42 1.76 25.51
C SER A 462 15.18 2.53 24.20
N LEU A 463 14.65 3.77 24.31
CA LEU A 463 14.25 4.64 23.21
C LEU A 463 15.29 5.73 22.88
N GLN A 464 16.36 5.86 23.68
CA GLN A 464 17.43 6.84 23.44
C GLN A 464 18.35 6.41 22.29
N GLY A 465 18.68 7.37 21.42
CA GLY A 465 19.73 7.24 20.39
C GLY A 465 21.11 7.75 20.86
N ASP A 466 22.10 7.69 19.97
CA ASP A 466 23.49 8.11 20.29
C ASP A 466 23.66 9.64 20.37
N ALA A 467 22.67 10.42 19.95
CA ALA A 467 22.77 11.88 19.80
C ALA A 467 22.08 12.66 20.94
N LYS A 468 22.87 13.03 21.96
CA LYS A 468 22.56 14.17 22.86
C LYS A 468 22.84 15.51 22.17
N ASP A 469 22.42 15.68 20.92
CA ASP A 469 22.66 16.94 20.22
C ASP A 469 21.54 17.93 20.48
N SER A 470 21.90 19.10 21.00
CA SER A 470 21.05 20.26 21.30
C SER A 470 20.36 20.89 20.07
N LYS A 471 20.39 20.23 18.92
CA LYS A 471 19.82 20.65 17.63
C LYS A 471 18.63 19.78 17.16
N SER A 472 18.25 18.73 17.90
CA SER A 472 17.13 17.87 17.52
C SER A 472 15.80 18.62 17.59
N VAL A 473 15.02 18.57 16.51
CA VAL A 473 13.60 18.98 16.49
C VAL A 473 12.75 17.78 16.87
N TYR A 474 11.55 18.02 17.40
CA TYR A 474 10.65 16.93 17.76
C TYR A 474 9.19 17.20 17.40
N ILE A 475 8.46 16.10 17.21
CA ILE A 475 7.00 16.08 17.15
C ILE A 475 6.51 15.37 18.41
N GLY A 476 5.75 16.08 19.25
CA GLY A 476 5.17 15.57 20.48
C GLY A 476 3.74 15.09 20.26
N ILE A 477 3.45 13.82 20.51
CA ILE A 477 2.10 13.26 20.45
C ILE A 477 1.57 13.13 21.88
N LEU A 478 0.58 13.95 22.23
CA LEU A 478 -0.08 13.90 23.53
C LEU A 478 -1.35 13.08 23.41
N ASP A 479 -1.40 11.93 24.08
CA ASP A 479 -2.63 11.16 24.28
C ASP A 479 -3.06 11.37 25.74
N ILE A 480 -4.15 12.13 25.89
CA ILE A 480 -4.70 12.52 27.19
C ILE A 480 -6.16 12.08 27.28
N PHE A 481 -6.58 11.79 28.51
CA PHE A 481 -7.97 11.55 28.84
C PHE A 481 -8.85 12.75 28.42
N GLY A 482 -10.06 12.46 27.94
CA GLY A 482 -11.05 13.50 27.64
C GLY A 482 -11.68 14.07 28.91
N PHE A 483 -12.56 15.05 28.73
CA PHE A 483 -13.39 15.60 29.80
C PHE A 483 -14.35 14.51 30.34
N GLU A 484 -14.50 14.39 31.65
CA GLU A 484 -15.31 13.34 32.29
C GLU A 484 -16.53 13.93 33.01
N ILE A 485 -17.73 13.47 32.64
CA ILE A 485 -18.99 13.83 33.31
C ILE A 485 -19.75 12.55 33.67
N PHE A 486 -19.77 12.22 34.96
CA PHE A 486 -20.48 11.08 35.54
C PHE A 486 -21.61 11.52 36.49
N GLU A 487 -22.43 10.57 36.95
CA GLU A 487 -23.47 10.82 37.96
C GLU A 487 -22.86 11.23 39.32
N GLN A 488 -21.69 10.70 39.67
CA GLN A 488 -20.93 11.09 40.85
C GLN A 488 -19.48 11.36 40.47
N ASN A 489 -19.07 12.63 40.51
CA ASN A 489 -17.69 13.04 40.22
C ASN A 489 -16.98 13.34 41.55
N SER A 490 -15.75 12.86 41.69
CA SER A 490 -14.95 13.10 42.90
C SER A 490 -13.69 13.93 42.61
N PHE A 491 -12.73 13.92 43.53
CA PHE A 491 -11.51 14.72 43.46
C PHE A 491 -10.71 14.42 42.18
N GLU A 492 -10.65 13.15 41.79
CA GLU A 492 -9.95 12.69 40.59
C GLU A 492 -10.57 13.27 39.32
N GLN A 493 -11.91 13.25 39.20
CA GLN A 493 -12.62 13.88 38.08
C GLN A 493 -12.40 15.40 38.07
N LEU A 494 -12.38 16.06 39.24
CA LEU A 494 -12.09 17.50 39.30
C LEU A 494 -10.70 17.81 38.75
N CYS A 495 -9.70 17.01 39.08
CA CYS A 495 -8.35 17.12 38.52
C CYS A 495 -8.33 16.89 37.00
N ILE A 496 -8.99 15.83 36.53
CA ILE A 496 -9.11 15.51 35.08
C ILE A 496 -9.78 16.65 34.30
N ASN A 497 -10.90 17.17 34.81
CA ASN A 497 -11.65 18.25 34.17
C ASN A 497 -10.87 19.57 34.23
N TYR A 498 -10.16 19.85 35.33
CA TYR A 498 -9.23 20.98 35.43
C TYR A 498 -8.11 20.91 34.38
N ALA A 499 -7.53 19.73 34.12
CA ALA A 499 -6.54 19.56 33.06
C ALA A 499 -7.13 19.84 31.66
N ASN A 500 -8.33 19.33 31.39
CA ASN A 500 -9.03 19.63 30.13
C ASN A 500 -9.38 21.12 29.99
N GLU A 501 -9.78 21.78 31.08
CA GLU A 501 -10.04 23.22 31.13
C GLU A 501 -8.79 24.03 30.74
N LYS A 502 -7.62 23.64 31.26
CA LYS A 502 -6.32 24.26 30.91
C LYS A 502 -5.95 24.06 29.44
N LEU A 503 -6.13 22.84 28.92
CA LEU A 503 -5.86 22.52 27.53
C LEU A 503 -6.80 23.29 26.59
N GLN A 504 -8.08 23.42 26.95
CA GLN A 504 -9.04 24.21 26.19
C GLN A 504 -8.69 25.71 26.21
N GLN A 505 -8.30 26.25 27.37
CA GLN A 505 -7.86 27.65 27.46
C GLN A 505 -6.62 27.90 26.60
N GLN A 506 -5.68 26.96 26.56
CA GLN A 506 -4.51 27.07 25.68
C GLN A 506 -4.90 26.95 24.21
N PHE A 507 -5.82 26.05 23.84
CA PHE A 507 -6.34 25.95 22.48
C PHE A 507 -6.97 27.29 22.04
N ASN A 508 -7.88 27.83 22.86
CA ASN A 508 -8.51 29.11 22.64
C ASN A 508 -7.42 30.19 22.48
N ARG A 509 -6.58 30.38 23.50
CA ARG A 509 -5.54 31.41 23.52
C ARG A 509 -4.59 31.34 22.34
N THR A 510 -4.13 30.15 21.96
CA THR A 510 -3.21 29.97 20.84
C THR A 510 -3.92 30.23 19.52
N THR A 511 -5.09 29.61 19.28
CA THR A 511 -5.85 29.79 18.04
C THR A 511 -6.21 31.27 17.82
N PHE A 512 -6.72 31.96 18.85
CA PHE A 512 -7.04 33.38 18.76
C PHE A 512 -5.82 34.26 18.58
N LYS A 513 -4.79 34.12 19.42
CA LYS A 513 -3.60 34.98 19.33
C LYS A 513 -2.87 34.79 18.02
N GLU A 514 -2.84 33.58 17.47
CA GLU A 514 -2.25 33.33 16.15
C GLU A 514 -3.06 33.99 15.04
N GLU A 515 -4.40 33.95 15.09
CA GLU A 515 -5.25 34.68 14.15
C GLU A 515 -5.08 36.21 14.25
N GLU A 516 -5.14 36.76 15.46
CA GLU A 516 -4.94 38.20 15.67
C GLU A 516 -3.54 38.65 15.24
N ALA A 517 -2.50 37.89 15.61
CA ALA A 517 -1.14 38.19 15.21
C ALA A 517 -0.99 38.14 13.69
N LEU A 518 -1.67 37.22 13.00
CA LEU A 518 -1.72 37.19 11.55
C LEU A 518 -2.39 38.46 11.00
N TYR A 519 -3.58 38.82 11.46
CA TYR A 519 -4.29 40.00 10.97
C TYR A 519 -3.50 41.29 11.21
N VAL A 520 -2.87 41.45 12.38
CA VAL A 520 -1.96 42.56 12.69
C VAL A 520 -0.74 42.54 11.75
N SER A 521 -0.12 41.39 11.54
CA SER A 521 1.05 41.27 10.66
C SER A 521 0.72 41.64 9.21
N GLU A 522 -0.46 41.24 8.74
CA GLU A 522 -1.01 41.52 7.41
C GLU A 522 -1.63 42.92 7.31
N GLY A 523 -1.75 43.68 8.41
CA GLY A 523 -2.27 45.04 8.42
C GLY A 523 -3.77 45.13 8.14
N ILE A 524 -4.52 44.10 8.48
CA ILE A 524 -5.96 43.99 8.24
C ILE A 524 -6.72 44.55 9.43
N LYS A 525 -7.78 45.32 9.17
CA LYS A 525 -8.73 45.71 10.21
C LYS A 525 -9.60 44.51 10.54
N PHE A 526 -9.56 44.07 11.80
CA PHE A 526 -10.42 43.02 12.31
C PHE A 526 -11.11 43.50 13.58
N THR A 527 -12.31 42.99 13.82
CA THR A 527 -13.03 43.16 15.09
C THR A 527 -12.59 42.05 16.03
N HIS A 528 -12.29 42.39 17.29
CA HIS A 528 -12.06 41.37 18.30
C HIS A 528 -13.34 40.55 18.45
N VAL A 529 -13.21 39.24 18.28
CA VAL A 529 -14.31 38.28 18.44
C VAL A 529 -14.37 37.90 19.92
N GLU A 530 -15.49 38.23 20.58
CA GLU A 530 -15.75 37.71 21.93
C GLU A 530 -15.90 36.20 21.88
N PHE A 531 -15.18 35.49 22.74
CA PHE A 531 -15.24 34.03 22.85
C PHE A 531 -15.54 33.60 24.28
N ILE A 532 -15.88 32.32 24.43
CA ILE A 532 -16.08 31.69 25.74
C ILE A 532 -14.72 31.56 26.43
N ASP A 533 -14.33 32.61 27.16
CA ASP A 533 -13.12 32.60 27.98
C ASP A 533 -13.38 31.82 29.27
N ASN A 534 -12.79 30.64 29.34
CA ASN A 534 -12.93 29.76 30.47
C ASN A 534 -11.93 30.06 31.61
N GLN A 535 -11.19 31.18 31.52
CA GLN A 535 -10.30 31.66 32.56
C GLN A 535 -11.00 31.85 33.92
N GLN A 536 -12.27 32.25 33.96
CA GLN A 536 -13.00 32.40 35.23
C GLN A 536 -13.14 31.07 36.00
N VAL A 537 -13.29 29.95 35.27
CA VAL A 537 -13.35 28.60 35.85
C VAL A 537 -11.96 28.17 36.33
N LEU A 538 -10.93 28.44 35.53
CA LEU A 538 -9.54 28.18 35.91
C LEU A 538 -9.15 28.93 37.18
N ASP A 539 -9.41 30.23 37.24
CA ASP A 539 -9.11 31.08 38.39
C ASP A 539 -9.82 30.55 39.64
N MET A 540 -11.07 30.12 39.52
CA MET A 540 -11.83 29.52 40.60
C MET A 540 -11.21 28.20 41.09
N ILE A 541 -10.63 27.39 40.21
CA ILE A 541 -10.03 26.10 40.61
C ILE A 541 -8.62 26.27 41.17
N GLU A 542 -7.78 27.11 40.56
CA GLU A 542 -6.33 27.10 40.80
C GLU A 542 -5.76 28.33 41.52
N GLN A 543 -6.41 29.50 41.46
CA GLN A 543 -5.80 30.80 41.80
C GLN A 543 -5.61 30.97 43.31
N PRO A 544 -4.38 30.97 43.84
CA PRO A 544 -4.16 31.16 45.28
C PRO A 544 -4.51 32.60 45.72
N PRO A 545 -5.02 32.82 46.94
CA PRO A 545 -5.40 31.85 47.96
C PRO A 545 -6.86 31.37 47.85
N ARG A 546 -7.62 31.86 46.86
CA ARG A 546 -9.08 31.66 46.76
C ARG A 546 -9.50 30.51 45.85
N GLY A 547 -8.58 29.79 45.24
CA GLY A 547 -8.90 28.68 44.36
C GLY A 547 -9.29 27.43 45.14
N ILE A 548 -10.17 26.60 44.58
CA ILE A 548 -10.66 25.35 45.19
C ILE A 548 -9.49 24.43 45.59
N LEU A 549 -8.51 24.20 44.71
CA LEU A 549 -7.36 23.33 44.99
C LEU A 549 -6.42 23.93 46.06
N PRO A 550 -6.01 25.22 45.99
CA PRO A 550 -5.31 25.88 47.10
C PRO A 550 -6.05 25.79 48.44
N MET A 551 -7.37 26.00 48.46
CA MET A 551 -8.15 25.92 49.70
C MET A 551 -8.17 24.50 50.27
N LEU A 552 -8.20 23.48 49.41
CA LEU A 552 -8.10 22.08 49.80
C LEU A 552 -6.71 21.77 50.39
N ASP A 553 -5.65 22.30 49.79
CA ASP A 553 -4.28 22.17 50.30
C ASP A 553 -4.13 22.81 51.69
N ASP A 554 -4.68 24.00 51.89
CA ASP A 554 -4.66 24.70 53.17
C ASP A 554 -5.43 23.93 54.25
N GLU A 555 -6.64 23.45 53.93
CA GLU A 555 -7.45 22.69 54.89
C GLU A 555 -6.78 21.36 55.27
N CYS A 556 -6.03 20.74 54.34
CA CYS A 556 -5.24 19.55 54.62
C CYS A 556 -4.14 19.78 55.67
N LEU A 557 -3.65 21.01 55.84
CA LEU A 557 -2.64 21.40 56.83
C LEU A 557 -3.24 21.78 58.20
N VAL A 558 -4.54 22.05 58.28
CA VAL A 558 -5.23 22.41 59.53
C VAL A 558 -5.38 21.16 60.43
N PRO A 559 -4.94 21.19 61.71
CA PRO A 559 -4.98 20.03 62.61
C PRO A 559 -6.38 19.42 62.83
N GLU A 560 -7.43 20.22 62.76
CA GLU A 560 -8.84 19.79 62.83
C GLU A 560 -9.60 20.10 61.53
N GLY A 561 -8.91 20.14 60.39
CA GLY A 561 -9.56 20.34 59.10
C GLY A 561 -10.45 19.15 58.74
N SER A 562 -11.61 19.42 58.13
CA SER A 562 -12.56 18.41 57.68
C SER A 562 -13.15 18.77 56.32
N ASP A 563 -13.62 17.76 55.57
CA ASP A 563 -14.25 17.99 54.25
C ASP A 563 -15.42 18.98 54.37
N THR A 564 -16.15 18.96 55.49
CA THR A 564 -17.22 19.92 55.83
C THR A 564 -16.72 21.35 55.94
N LYS A 565 -15.58 21.58 56.60
CA LYS A 565 -14.98 22.92 56.73
C LYS A 565 -14.47 23.42 55.38
N PHE A 566 -13.84 22.53 54.60
CA PHE A 566 -13.39 22.82 53.25
C PHE A 566 -14.55 23.30 52.35
N ILE A 567 -15.63 22.52 52.25
CA ILE A 567 -16.74 22.86 51.36
C ILE A 567 -17.47 24.15 51.80
N ASN A 568 -17.62 24.38 53.10
CA ASN A 568 -18.20 25.63 53.61
C ASN A 568 -17.36 26.85 53.19
N LYS A 569 -16.02 26.73 53.27
CA LYS A 569 -15.09 27.76 52.82
C LYS A 569 -15.17 28.01 51.30
N VAL A 570 -15.31 26.94 50.50
CA VAL A 570 -15.49 27.02 49.04
C VAL A 570 -16.78 27.78 48.71
N GLU A 571 -17.90 27.42 49.33
CA GLU A 571 -19.18 28.09 49.11
C GLU A 571 -19.17 29.55 49.54
N GLU A 572 -18.66 29.87 50.73
CA GLU A 572 -18.55 31.25 51.19
C GLU A 572 -17.72 32.11 50.24
N THR A 573 -16.66 31.53 49.66
CA THR A 573 -15.75 32.22 48.74
C THR A 573 -16.36 32.41 47.35
N HIS A 574 -17.08 31.42 46.82
CA HIS A 574 -17.54 31.40 45.43
C HIS A 574 -19.06 31.55 45.25
N ALA A 575 -19.87 31.73 46.29
CA ALA A 575 -21.33 31.85 46.19
C ALA A 575 -21.83 32.95 45.24
N LYS A 576 -21.01 33.98 44.95
CA LYS A 576 -21.32 35.06 44.00
C LYS A 576 -20.74 34.84 42.60
N ASN A 577 -19.93 33.81 42.40
CA ASN A 577 -19.34 33.50 41.10
C ASN A 577 -20.41 32.83 40.21
N PRO A 578 -20.74 33.38 39.03
CA PRO A 578 -21.75 32.79 38.14
C PRO A 578 -21.38 31.36 37.67
N LYS A 579 -20.10 30.99 37.74
CA LYS A 579 -19.60 29.66 37.36
C LYS A 579 -19.66 28.63 38.49
N PHE A 580 -20.08 29.03 39.69
CA PHE A 580 -20.24 28.15 40.84
C PHE A 580 -21.71 28.09 41.26
N GLN A 581 -22.24 26.88 41.44
CA GLN A 581 -23.60 26.68 41.93
C GLN A 581 -23.56 25.81 43.18
N THR A 582 -24.29 26.27 44.20
CA THR A 582 -24.49 25.51 45.43
C THR A 582 -25.69 24.59 45.27
N ASP A 583 -25.52 23.30 45.59
CA ASP A 583 -26.64 22.35 45.60
C ASP A 583 -27.74 22.86 46.55
N VAL A 584 -28.91 23.17 45.99
CA VAL A 584 -30.07 23.68 46.72
C VAL A 584 -30.52 22.70 47.82
N HIS A 585 -30.22 21.41 47.66
CA HIS A 585 -30.54 20.35 48.62
C HIS A 585 -29.50 20.17 49.74
N ARG A 586 -28.33 20.84 49.67
CA ARG A 586 -27.29 20.78 50.71
C ARG A 586 -27.77 21.24 52.07
N LYS A 587 -28.52 22.33 52.12
CA LYS A 587 -29.05 22.89 53.39
C LYS A 587 -30.10 22.00 54.07
N LEU A 588 -30.58 20.96 53.39
CA LEU A 588 -31.63 20.06 53.87
C LEU A 588 -31.10 18.65 54.23
N ASN A 589 -30.00 18.19 53.59
CA ASN A 589 -29.56 16.78 53.65
C ASN A 589 -28.07 16.56 53.99
N ASP A 590 -27.31 17.56 54.46
CA ASP A 590 -25.85 17.43 54.73
C ASP A 590 -25.06 16.89 53.51
N SER A 591 -25.44 17.30 52.31
CA SER A 591 -24.75 16.92 51.06
C SER A 591 -23.38 17.61 50.93
N PHE A 592 -22.38 16.89 50.42
CA PHE A 592 -21.05 17.42 50.08
C PHE A 592 -20.97 17.91 48.61
N ASN A 593 -22.10 18.03 47.93
CA ASN A 593 -22.14 18.33 46.50
C ASN A 593 -21.99 19.82 46.21
N PHE A 594 -21.23 20.14 45.17
CA PHE A 594 -21.16 21.46 44.55
C PHE A 594 -21.05 21.33 43.04
N GLU A 595 -21.48 22.37 42.33
CA GLU A 595 -21.52 22.36 40.86
C GLU A 595 -20.61 23.45 40.28
N ILE A 596 -19.85 23.08 39.25
CA ILE A 596 -19.03 24.00 38.46
C ILE A 596 -19.56 24.01 37.03
N ASP A 597 -19.78 25.20 36.48
CA ASP A 597 -20.11 25.43 35.08
C ASP A 597 -18.83 25.49 34.23
N HIS A 598 -18.37 24.34 33.75
CA HIS A 598 -17.19 24.21 32.88
C HIS A 598 -17.54 24.59 31.42
N TYR A 599 -16.53 24.70 30.54
CA TYR A 599 -16.80 24.92 29.10
C TYR A 599 -17.64 23.80 28.48
N ALA A 600 -17.50 22.57 28.99
CA ALA A 600 -18.23 21.38 28.58
C ALA A 600 -19.69 21.32 29.11
N GLY A 601 -20.04 22.18 30.07
CA GLY A 601 -21.31 22.17 30.80
C GLY A 601 -21.14 22.01 32.32
N VAL A 602 -22.27 21.95 33.01
CA VAL A 602 -22.33 21.87 34.48
C VAL A 602 -21.96 20.47 34.97
N VAL A 603 -21.02 20.39 35.91
CA VAL A 603 -20.57 19.14 36.54
C VAL A 603 -20.80 19.19 38.04
N ASN A 604 -21.46 18.17 38.58
CA ASN A 604 -21.68 17.99 40.02
C ASN A 604 -20.55 17.15 40.64
N TYR A 605 -19.84 17.73 41.62
CA TYR A 605 -18.78 17.08 42.38
C TYR A 605 -19.19 16.82 43.82
N ASN A 606 -18.91 15.63 44.33
CA ASN A 606 -19.08 15.27 45.73
C ASN A 606 -17.75 15.41 46.49
N ALA A 607 -17.66 16.38 47.41
CA ALA A 607 -16.46 16.69 48.19
C ALA A 607 -16.12 15.68 49.29
N ASP A 608 -16.92 14.63 49.50
CA ASP A 608 -16.67 13.60 50.51
C ASP A 608 -15.32 12.89 50.27
N GLY A 609 -14.48 12.88 51.30
CA GLY A 609 -13.15 12.30 51.26
C GLY A 609 -12.11 13.08 50.46
N PHE A 610 -12.40 14.31 49.99
CA PHE A 610 -11.45 15.12 49.22
C PHE A 610 -10.13 15.36 49.96
N MET A 611 -10.18 15.67 51.25
CA MET A 611 -8.98 15.91 52.04
C MET A 611 -8.12 14.66 52.18
N VAL A 612 -8.75 13.49 52.38
CA VAL A 612 -8.03 12.22 52.48
C VAL A 612 -7.37 11.89 51.13
N LYS A 613 -8.09 12.07 50.03
CA LYS A 613 -7.59 11.85 48.66
C LYS A 613 -6.47 12.81 48.27
N ASN A 614 -6.53 14.07 48.74
CA ASN A 614 -5.51 15.07 48.47
C ASN A 614 -4.24 14.91 49.33
N ARG A 615 -4.36 14.32 50.52
CA ARG A 615 -3.24 14.00 51.42
C ARG A 615 -2.42 12.84 50.84
N ASP A 616 -1.54 13.10 49.86
CA ASP A 616 -0.51 12.16 49.38
C ASP A 616 0.65 12.00 50.39
N ASN A 617 0.32 11.78 51.66
CA ASN A 617 1.29 11.84 52.75
C ASN A 617 1.88 10.45 52.99
N MET A 618 2.92 10.12 52.24
CA MET A 618 3.84 9.07 52.63
C MET A 618 4.59 9.50 53.90
N PHE A 619 4.51 8.70 54.97
CA PHE A 619 5.19 9.04 56.22
C PHE A 619 6.71 8.87 56.11
N PHE A 620 7.47 9.66 56.88
CA PHE A 620 8.94 9.57 56.90
C PHE A 620 9.43 8.16 57.24
N ASP A 621 8.79 7.50 58.21
CA ASP A 621 9.17 6.15 58.61
C ASP A 621 8.94 5.13 57.49
N GLN A 622 7.89 5.31 56.68
CA GLN A 622 7.64 4.50 55.48
C GLN A 622 8.75 4.66 54.45
N TYR A 623 9.26 5.89 54.25
CA TYR A 623 10.35 6.13 53.31
C TYR A 623 11.65 5.49 53.78
N VAL A 624 11.95 5.63 55.07
CA VAL A 624 13.12 5.01 55.67
C VAL A 624 13.04 3.49 55.54
N LEU A 625 11.87 2.89 55.77
CA LEU A 625 11.64 1.45 55.60
C LEU A 625 12.01 0.99 54.18
N CYS A 626 11.42 1.60 53.14
CA CYS A 626 11.70 1.21 51.76
C CYS A 626 13.16 1.48 51.35
N SER A 627 13.76 2.57 51.83
CA SER A 627 15.18 2.90 51.56
C SER A 627 16.19 1.92 52.18
N ARG A 628 15.73 1.07 53.11
CA ARG A 628 16.52 0.03 53.79
C ARG A 628 16.18 -1.38 53.29
N SER A 629 15.33 -1.52 52.28
CA SER A 629 15.00 -2.81 51.66
C SER A 629 16.26 -3.56 51.23
N SER A 630 16.26 -4.88 51.28
CA SER A 630 17.32 -5.74 50.72
C SER A 630 17.33 -5.75 49.19
N HIS A 631 16.24 -5.35 48.53
CA HIS A 631 16.18 -5.25 47.07
C HIS A 631 16.83 -3.94 46.60
N ALA A 632 17.85 -4.05 45.75
CA ALA A 632 18.55 -2.89 45.19
C ALA A 632 17.61 -1.96 44.40
N LEU A 633 16.69 -2.55 43.61
CA LEU A 633 15.70 -1.79 42.84
C LEU A 633 14.71 -1.04 43.73
N MET A 634 14.31 -1.60 44.89
CA MET A 634 13.49 -0.88 45.88
C MET A 634 14.25 0.31 46.47
N GLN A 635 15.56 0.17 46.73
CA GLN A 635 16.40 1.29 47.16
C GLN A 635 16.56 2.35 46.06
N GLU A 636 16.51 1.98 44.77
CA GLU A 636 16.49 2.93 43.65
C GLU A 636 15.20 3.77 43.65
N LEU A 637 14.05 3.15 43.93
CA LEU A 637 12.78 3.86 44.09
C LEU A 637 12.80 4.82 45.29
N PHE A 638 13.56 4.48 46.35
CA PHE A 638 13.65 5.22 47.62
C PHE A 638 15.11 5.51 48.03
N PRO A 639 15.82 6.42 47.35
CA PRO A 639 17.24 6.67 47.58
C PRO A 639 17.54 7.24 48.97
N LYS A 640 18.64 6.77 49.58
CA LYS A 640 19.11 7.20 50.90
C LYS A 640 19.53 8.68 50.89
N GLY A 641 19.25 9.41 51.98
CA GLY A 641 19.71 10.79 52.17
C GLY A 641 18.87 11.89 51.49
N LYS A 642 17.96 11.55 50.56
CA LYS A 642 16.94 12.49 50.02
C LYS A 642 15.64 12.47 50.85
N GLY A 643 15.78 12.44 52.18
CA GLY A 643 14.69 12.27 53.14
C GLY A 643 13.85 13.53 53.39
N ASN A 644 14.06 14.64 52.66
CA ASN A 644 13.09 15.74 52.65
C ASN A 644 11.87 15.28 51.85
N ILE A 645 11.00 14.54 52.53
CA ILE A 645 9.62 14.35 52.06
C ILE A 645 8.97 15.73 52.21
N ASN A 646 9.11 16.56 51.19
CA ASN A 646 8.16 17.64 51.00
C ASN A 646 6.83 16.91 50.76
N ASN A 647 6.02 16.79 51.81
CA ASN A 647 4.64 16.34 51.75
C ASN A 647 3.86 17.35 50.89
N VAL A 648 4.00 17.20 49.58
CA VAL A 648 3.27 17.95 48.58
C VAL A 648 1.97 17.20 48.36
N SER A 649 0.84 17.87 48.51
CA SER A 649 -0.47 17.30 48.24
C SER A 649 -0.61 16.84 46.79
N GLN A 650 -1.52 15.89 46.52
CA GLN A 650 -1.79 15.45 45.14
C GLN A 650 -2.11 16.65 44.25
N SER A 651 -2.96 17.57 44.71
CA SER A 651 -3.38 18.72 43.90
C SER A 651 -2.19 19.63 43.53
N LYS A 652 -1.22 19.81 44.43
CA LYS A 652 -0.05 20.65 44.17
C LYS A 652 0.95 19.96 43.25
N GLN A 653 1.13 18.64 43.36
CA GLN A 653 1.91 17.87 42.39
C GLN A 653 1.25 17.92 41.01
N PHE A 654 -0.06 17.71 40.95
CA PHE A 654 -0.86 17.73 39.73
C PHE A 654 -0.78 19.09 39.02
N ARG A 655 -0.98 20.19 39.74
CA ARG A 655 -0.85 21.55 39.19
C ARG A 655 0.56 21.83 38.66
N GLY A 656 1.60 21.36 39.35
CA GLY A 656 2.99 21.47 38.89
C GLY A 656 3.23 20.73 37.57
N GLN A 657 2.87 19.45 37.52
CA GLN A 657 2.98 18.61 36.31
C GLN A 657 2.22 19.19 35.12
N LEU A 658 1.00 19.67 35.35
CA LEU A 658 0.19 20.28 34.31
C LEU A 658 0.83 21.57 33.81
N THR A 659 1.37 22.42 34.70
CA THR A 659 2.09 23.64 34.29
C THR A 659 3.28 23.32 33.38
N GLU A 660 4.07 22.30 33.73
CA GLU A 660 5.20 21.85 32.91
C GLU A 660 4.76 21.38 31.52
N LEU A 661 3.66 20.62 31.44
CA LEU A 661 3.06 20.20 30.18
C LEU A 661 2.62 21.42 29.35
N MET A 662 1.89 22.35 29.95
CA MET A 662 1.43 23.57 29.26
C MET A 662 2.60 24.42 28.74
N ASP A 663 3.67 24.54 29.52
CA ASP A 663 4.89 25.26 29.12
C ASP A 663 5.63 24.57 27.97
N SER A 664 5.60 23.23 27.92
CA SER A 664 6.15 22.47 26.80
C SER A 664 5.31 22.69 25.54
N LEU A 665 3.99 22.58 25.64
CA LEU A 665 3.07 22.76 24.51
C LEU A 665 3.10 24.19 23.95
N ALA A 666 3.25 25.21 24.82
CA ALA A 666 3.35 26.60 24.40
C ALA A 666 4.58 26.91 23.53
N LYS A 667 5.59 26.02 23.51
CA LYS A 667 6.79 26.13 22.66
C LYS A 667 6.66 25.38 21.33
N THR A 668 5.49 24.78 21.07
CA THR A 668 5.21 23.98 19.87
C THR A 668 4.05 24.57 19.08
N GLU A 669 4.02 24.31 17.78
CA GLU A 669 2.81 24.50 16.96
C GLU A 669 1.89 23.27 17.13
N SER A 670 0.67 23.49 17.62
CA SER A 670 -0.24 22.42 18.02
C SER A 670 -1.29 22.11 16.95
N ARG A 671 -1.46 20.83 16.65
CA ARG A 671 -2.60 20.27 15.90
C ARG A 671 -3.41 19.35 16.81
N TYR A 672 -4.67 19.14 16.49
CA TYR A 672 -5.63 18.44 17.35
C TYR A 672 -6.35 17.34 16.61
N ILE A 673 -6.50 16.19 17.26
CA ILE A 673 -7.36 15.09 16.83
C ILE A 673 -8.38 14.86 17.95
N ARG A 674 -9.65 15.13 17.66
CA ARG A 674 -10.79 14.94 18.55
C ARG A 674 -11.48 13.64 18.18
N CYS A 675 -11.17 12.59 18.94
CA CYS A 675 -11.75 11.27 18.78
C CYS A 675 -13.14 11.20 19.45
N ILE A 676 -14.13 10.69 18.72
CA ILE A 676 -15.53 10.62 19.15
C ILE A 676 -16.01 9.16 19.12
N LYS A 677 -16.65 8.74 20.21
CA LYS A 677 -17.29 7.42 20.34
C LYS A 677 -18.73 7.51 19.81
N PRO A 678 -19.11 6.76 18.76
CA PRO A 678 -20.44 6.88 18.16
C PRO A 678 -21.56 6.22 18.97
N ASN A 679 -21.28 5.21 19.79
CA ASN A 679 -22.28 4.52 20.60
C ASN A 679 -21.68 3.90 21.86
N ALA A 680 -22.47 3.77 22.93
CA ALA A 680 -22.01 3.26 24.21
C ALA A 680 -21.54 1.80 24.14
N GLN A 681 -22.16 0.98 23.27
CA GLN A 681 -21.96 -0.47 23.19
C GLN A 681 -20.71 -0.88 22.41
N GLN A 682 -20.00 0.06 21.77
CA GLN A 682 -18.79 -0.16 20.99
C GLN A 682 -18.99 -1.11 19.78
N VAL A 683 -20.14 -1.01 19.12
CA VAL A 683 -20.47 -1.83 17.94
C VAL A 683 -20.41 -0.99 16.65
N SER A 684 -20.19 -1.64 15.51
CA SER A 684 -20.21 -0.97 14.20
C SER A 684 -21.63 -0.55 13.79
N ASP A 685 -21.71 0.39 12.85
CA ASP A 685 -22.95 0.78 12.15
C ASP A 685 -24.06 1.31 13.08
N LYS A 686 -23.68 1.78 14.28
CA LYS A 686 -24.58 2.37 15.27
C LYS A 686 -24.09 3.74 15.70
N PHE A 687 -24.98 4.72 15.63
CA PHE A 687 -24.70 6.10 15.99
C PHE A 687 -25.76 6.63 16.96
N GLU A 688 -25.34 7.00 18.16
CA GLU A 688 -26.18 7.53 19.24
C GLU A 688 -25.99 9.06 19.32
N SER A 689 -26.87 9.80 18.65
CA SER A 689 -26.82 11.26 18.51
C SER A 689 -26.64 12.01 19.85
N PRO A 690 -27.35 11.68 20.95
CA PRO A 690 -27.13 12.33 22.25
C PRO A 690 -25.70 12.16 22.79
N LEU A 691 -25.14 10.94 22.69
CA LEU A 691 -23.79 10.66 23.14
C LEU A 691 -22.78 11.47 22.34
N VAL A 692 -22.89 11.45 21.00
CA VAL A 692 -21.98 12.14 20.09
C VAL A 692 -21.96 13.64 20.35
N VAL A 693 -23.13 14.26 20.52
CA VAL A 693 -23.24 15.71 20.74
C VAL A 693 -22.62 16.14 22.06
N ASP A 694 -22.87 15.40 23.13
CA ASP A 694 -22.21 15.68 24.41
C ASP A 694 -20.68 15.63 24.21
N GLN A 695 -20.16 14.69 23.40
CA GLN A 695 -18.72 14.66 23.06
C GLN A 695 -18.22 15.85 22.28
N LEU A 696 -19.00 16.34 21.33
CA LEU A 696 -18.62 17.51 20.54
C LEU A 696 -18.55 18.77 21.41
N ARG A 697 -19.46 18.91 22.39
CA ARG A 697 -19.43 20.00 23.38
C ARG A 697 -18.17 19.94 24.22
N TYR A 698 -17.92 18.82 24.91
CA TYR A 698 -16.78 18.74 25.82
C TYR A 698 -15.43 18.55 25.11
N SER A 699 -15.39 18.38 23.79
CA SER A 699 -14.15 18.42 23.00
C SER A 699 -13.85 19.78 22.40
N GLY A 700 -14.73 20.77 22.60
CA GLY A 700 -14.58 22.14 22.12
C GLY A 700 -14.74 22.28 20.60
N VAL A 701 -15.41 21.32 19.94
CA VAL A 701 -15.52 21.31 18.47
C VAL A 701 -16.42 22.44 17.98
N PHE A 702 -17.55 22.70 18.65
CA PHE A 702 -18.47 23.75 18.24
C PHE A 702 -17.80 25.13 18.28
N GLU A 703 -17.10 25.41 19.37
CA GLU A 703 -16.32 26.62 19.58
C GLU A 703 -15.21 26.72 18.54
N ALA A 704 -14.47 25.62 18.29
CA ALA A 704 -13.42 25.61 17.27
C ALA A 704 -13.93 25.95 15.86
N VAL A 705 -15.12 25.46 15.49
CA VAL A 705 -15.73 25.77 14.19
C VAL A 705 -16.21 27.23 14.16
N GLU A 706 -16.85 27.69 15.22
CA GLU A 706 -17.36 29.06 15.34
C GLU A 706 -16.24 30.11 15.23
N ILE A 707 -15.14 29.92 15.96
CA ILE A 707 -13.97 30.78 15.95
C ILE A 707 -13.41 30.93 14.53
N ARG A 708 -13.19 29.80 13.85
CA ARG A 708 -12.58 29.79 12.52
C ARG A 708 -13.48 30.38 11.44
N ARG A 709 -14.81 30.26 11.58
CA ARG A 709 -15.76 30.81 10.61
C ARG A 709 -15.94 32.32 10.79
N GLN A 710 -15.90 32.83 12.03
CA GLN A 710 -15.93 34.26 12.30
C GLN A 710 -14.64 34.98 11.85
N GLY A 711 -13.50 34.27 11.86
CA GLY A 711 -12.26 34.71 11.22
C GLY A 711 -12.25 34.62 9.69
N TYR A 712 -11.05 34.65 9.10
CA TYR A 712 -10.85 34.38 7.66
C TYR A 712 -10.25 32.98 7.48
N PRO A 713 -11.08 31.93 7.36
CA PRO A 713 -10.59 30.56 7.31
C PRO A 713 -9.71 30.33 6.08
N PHE A 714 -10.05 30.93 4.93
CA PHE A 714 -9.29 30.77 3.70
C PHE A 714 -8.27 31.89 3.52
N ARG A 715 -7.01 31.51 3.36
CA ARG A 715 -5.89 32.43 3.21
C ARG A 715 -4.85 31.87 2.24
N LEU A 716 -4.46 32.66 1.24
CA LEU A 716 -3.44 32.28 0.26
C LEU A 716 -2.47 33.43 0.05
N ARG A 717 -1.17 33.11 -0.08
CA ARG A 717 -0.19 34.12 -0.51
C ARG A 717 -0.56 34.62 -1.91
N TYR A 718 -0.21 35.87 -2.23
CA TYR A 718 -0.57 36.45 -3.53
C TYR A 718 -0.16 35.61 -4.74
N ASN A 719 1.04 35.00 -4.71
CA ASN A 719 1.49 34.11 -5.78
C ASN A 719 0.63 32.84 -5.88
N GLN A 720 0.29 32.22 -4.74
CA GLN A 720 -0.54 31.02 -4.69
C GLN A 720 -1.97 31.31 -5.16
N PHE A 721 -2.58 32.42 -4.70
CA PHE A 721 -3.91 32.84 -5.12
C PHE A 721 -3.94 33.13 -6.62
N ALA A 722 -2.98 33.92 -7.12
CA ALA A 722 -2.88 34.25 -8.53
C ALA A 722 -2.69 32.99 -9.39
N CYS A 723 -1.83 32.06 -8.99
CA CYS A 723 -1.67 30.79 -9.70
C CYS A 723 -2.96 29.96 -9.70
N LYS A 724 -3.60 29.80 -8.52
CA LYS A 724 -4.80 28.96 -8.35
C LYS A 724 -6.00 29.45 -9.16
N TYR A 725 -6.24 30.77 -9.19
CA TYR A 725 -7.42 31.37 -9.81
C TYR A 725 -7.12 32.12 -11.11
N SER A 726 -5.90 32.04 -11.65
CA SER A 726 -5.53 32.69 -12.91
C SER A 726 -6.45 32.35 -14.08
N CYS A 727 -7.04 31.16 -14.09
CA CYS A 727 -7.95 30.71 -15.14
C CYS A 727 -9.27 31.49 -15.21
N VAL A 728 -9.69 32.11 -14.09
CA VAL A 728 -10.93 32.89 -13.98
C VAL A 728 -10.83 34.19 -14.79
N ASN A 729 -9.65 34.80 -14.78
CA ASN A 729 -9.39 35.98 -15.60
C ASN A 729 -9.21 35.55 -17.06
N GLY A 730 -10.23 35.75 -17.89
CA GLY A 730 -10.26 35.34 -19.31
C GLY A 730 -9.16 35.92 -20.21
N ASN A 731 -8.25 36.75 -19.66
CA ASN A 731 -7.12 37.35 -20.34
C ASN A 731 -5.81 36.58 -20.02
N TYR A 732 -5.56 35.50 -20.76
CA TYR A 732 -4.45 34.55 -20.53
C TYR A 732 -3.06 35.05 -20.96
N SER A 733 -2.83 36.36 -21.08
CA SER A 733 -1.54 36.92 -21.47
C SER A 733 -0.49 36.67 -20.39
N TYR A 734 0.27 35.59 -20.53
CA TYR A 734 1.49 35.32 -19.75
C TYR A 734 2.62 36.31 -20.09
N ARG A 735 2.46 37.14 -21.14
CA ARG A 735 3.53 37.94 -21.75
C ARG A 735 3.75 39.32 -21.13
N THR A 736 2.89 39.76 -20.21
CA THR A 736 3.11 40.94 -19.39
C THR A 736 3.18 40.53 -17.93
N ALA A 737 4.28 39.86 -17.56
CA ALA A 737 4.60 39.55 -16.18
C ALA A 737 4.92 40.84 -15.41
N ALA A 738 3.90 41.54 -14.93
CA ALA A 738 4.08 42.37 -13.75
C ALA A 738 4.55 41.42 -12.63
N LYS A 739 5.70 41.71 -12.00
CA LYS A 739 6.15 41.02 -10.78
C LYS A 739 5.19 41.20 -9.59
N ASP A 740 4.14 42.01 -9.76
CA ASP A 740 3.17 42.37 -8.74
C ASP A 740 2.00 41.37 -8.71
N TYR A 741 2.15 40.33 -7.88
CA TYR A 741 1.11 39.33 -7.65
C TYR A 741 -0.13 39.90 -6.96
N LYS A 742 -0.01 41.00 -6.19
CA LYS A 742 -1.14 41.60 -5.47
C LYS A 742 -2.12 42.21 -6.47
N LYS A 743 -1.62 42.99 -7.43
CA LYS A 743 -2.44 43.56 -8.51
C LYS A 743 -3.16 42.47 -9.31
N ARG A 744 -2.49 41.36 -9.62
CA ARG A 744 -3.10 40.25 -10.35
C ARG A 744 -4.22 39.57 -9.58
N CYS A 745 -4.09 39.43 -8.26
CA CYS A 745 -5.17 38.92 -7.42
C CYS A 745 -6.39 39.85 -7.46
N GLN A 746 -6.19 41.17 -7.48
CA GLN A 746 -7.28 42.14 -7.63
C GLN A 746 -7.96 42.01 -9.01
N GLU A 747 -7.18 41.93 -10.09
CA GLU A 747 -7.72 41.74 -11.44
C GLU A 747 -8.56 40.46 -11.57
N ILE A 748 -8.17 39.38 -10.88
CA ILE A 748 -8.94 38.12 -10.84
C ILE A 748 -10.31 38.37 -10.19
N ILE A 749 -10.34 39.02 -9.02
CA ILE A 749 -11.59 39.30 -8.30
C ILE A 749 -12.50 40.23 -9.11
N ASP A 750 -11.93 41.30 -9.66
CA ASP A 750 -12.67 42.26 -10.49
C ASP A 750 -13.24 41.59 -11.76
N SER A 751 -12.52 40.61 -12.33
CA SER A 751 -12.95 39.89 -13.53
C SER A 751 -14.08 38.89 -13.29
N ALA A 752 -14.21 38.38 -12.07
CA ALA A 752 -15.21 37.36 -11.72
C ALA A 752 -16.63 37.92 -11.63
N LYS A 753 -16.79 39.24 -11.45
CA LYS A 753 -18.08 39.97 -11.40
C LYS A 753 -19.08 39.50 -10.33
N ASP A 754 -18.66 38.69 -9.36
CA ASP A 754 -19.46 38.33 -8.20
C ASP A 754 -19.18 39.26 -6.99
N ASP A 755 -19.98 39.13 -5.94
CA ASP A 755 -19.78 39.81 -4.67
C ASP A 755 -18.63 39.15 -3.86
N PHE A 756 -17.48 39.83 -3.84
CA PHE A 756 -16.30 39.47 -3.05
C PHE A 756 -15.95 40.55 -2.01
N THR A 757 -16.96 41.25 -1.49
CA THR A 757 -16.77 42.36 -0.53
C THR A 757 -16.03 41.95 0.75
N GLU A 758 -16.19 40.71 1.21
CA GLU A 758 -15.49 40.13 2.37
C GLU A 758 -14.11 39.55 2.02
N CYS A 759 -13.60 39.74 0.79
CA CYS A 759 -12.25 39.36 0.41
C CYS A 759 -11.27 40.50 0.75
N VAL A 760 -10.34 40.23 1.66
CA VAL A 760 -9.43 41.24 2.22
C VAL A 760 -7.99 41.00 1.76
N PHE A 761 -7.36 42.08 1.29
CA PHE A 761 -5.99 42.10 0.81
C PHE A 761 -5.03 42.58 1.90
N GLY A 762 -4.25 41.66 2.46
CA GLY A 762 -3.20 41.96 3.43
C GLY A 762 -1.93 42.55 2.82
N LYS A 763 -0.81 42.40 3.52
CA LYS A 763 0.53 42.77 3.03
C LYS A 763 1.11 41.71 2.09
N THR A 764 0.88 40.42 2.38
CA THR A 764 1.44 39.30 1.62
C THR A 764 0.42 38.29 1.13
N MET A 765 -0.83 38.37 1.62
CA MET A 765 -1.87 37.37 1.40
C MET A 765 -3.23 37.97 1.01
N VAL A 766 -4.07 37.13 0.41
CA VAL A 766 -5.52 37.34 0.24
C VAL A 766 -6.23 36.46 1.27
N LEU A 767 -7.15 37.05 2.05
CA LEU A 767 -7.94 36.40 3.09
C LEU A 767 -9.43 36.52 2.76
N TYR A 768 -10.19 35.45 2.89
CA TYR A 768 -11.60 35.40 2.47
C TYR A 768 -12.39 34.33 3.22
N ARG A 769 -13.72 34.41 3.19
CA ARG A 769 -14.62 33.51 3.93
C ARG A 769 -15.20 32.41 3.03
N THR A 770 -16.02 31.56 3.63
CA THR A 770 -16.62 30.38 2.98
C THR A 770 -17.45 30.74 1.74
N LYS A 771 -18.22 31.83 1.79
CA LYS A 771 -19.05 32.29 0.66
C LYS A 771 -18.17 32.60 -0.55
N GLU A 772 -17.15 33.44 -0.37
CA GLU A 772 -16.23 33.83 -1.44
C GLU A 772 -15.42 32.63 -1.95
N HIS A 773 -15.03 31.72 -1.06
CA HIS A 773 -14.32 30.50 -1.44
C HIS A 773 -15.15 29.61 -2.36
N ARG A 774 -16.43 29.40 -2.02
CA ARG A 774 -17.37 28.63 -2.83
C ARG A 774 -17.56 29.25 -4.21
N THR A 775 -17.77 30.57 -4.28
CA THR A 775 -17.94 31.28 -5.56
C THR A 775 -16.67 31.25 -6.43
N LEU A 776 -15.50 31.53 -5.85
CA LEU A 776 -14.21 31.46 -6.56
C LEU A 776 -13.93 30.06 -7.11
N THR A 777 -14.29 29.03 -6.35
CA THR A 777 -14.12 27.63 -6.76
C THR A 777 -15.01 27.30 -7.94
N LEU A 778 -16.30 27.66 -7.92
CA LEU A 778 -17.19 27.43 -9.06
C LEU A 778 -16.76 28.21 -10.31
N ARG A 779 -16.37 29.48 -10.17
CA ARG A 779 -15.83 30.28 -11.29
C ARG A 779 -14.59 29.64 -11.89
N ARG A 780 -13.71 29.07 -11.05
CA ARG A 780 -12.55 28.31 -11.49
C ARG A 780 -12.95 27.05 -12.26
N GLU A 781 -13.87 26.25 -11.74
CA GLU A 781 -14.35 25.03 -12.41
C GLU A 781 -14.96 25.35 -13.78
N LEU A 782 -15.82 26.36 -13.86
CA LEU A 782 -16.41 26.83 -15.11
C LEU A 782 -15.34 27.26 -16.13
N ALA A 783 -14.30 27.96 -15.68
CA ALA A 783 -13.17 28.33 -16.54
C ALA A 783 -12.37 27.11 -17.01
N LEU A 784 -12.12 26.16 -16.13
CA LEU A 784 -11.37 24.93 -16.43
C LEU A 784 -12.10 24.03 -17.42
N GLU A 785 -13.44 23.95 -17.38
CA GLU A 785 -14.24 23.24 -18.40
C GLU A 785 -13.93 23.73 -19.82
N THR A 786 -13.61 25.03 -19.98
CA THR A 786 -13.28 25.62 -21.28
C THR A 786 -11.79 25.48 -21.64
N ILE A 787 -10.91 25.56 -20.65
CA ILE A 787 -9.45 25.58 -20.85
C ILE A 787 -8.89 24.16 -20.99
N ILE A 788 -9.31 23.22 -20.14
CA ILE A 788 -8.77 21.85 -20.09
C ILE A 788 -8.91 21.15 -21.45
N PRO A 789 -10.06 21.16 -22.14
CA PRO A 789 -10.19 20.53 -23.46
C PRO A 789 -9.24 21.15 -24.51
N LYS A 790 -8.98 22.46 -24.45
CA LYS A 790 -8.02 23.13 -25.34
C LYS A 790 -6.60 22.69 -25.06
N CYS A 791 -6.20 22.64 -23.79
CA CYS A 791 -4.89 22.12 -23.37
C CYS A 791 -4.73 20.65 -23.75
N GLN A 792 -5.75 19.83 -23.51
CA GLN A 792 -5.78 18.42 -23.91
C GLN A 792 -5.68 18.28 -25.43
N ALA A 793 -6.37 19.08 -26.23
CA ALA A 793 -6.26 19.04 -27.69
C ALA A 793 -4.86 19.40 -28.18
N VAL A 794 -4.22 20.43 -27.58
CA VAL A 794 -2.83 20.79 -27.88
C VAL A 794 -1.87 19.66 -27.51
N MET A 795 -1.98 19.10 -26.30
CA MET A 795 -1.11 18.02 -25.84
C MET A 795 -1.33 16.71 -26.61
N ARG A 796 -2.59 16.32 -26.85
CA ARG A 796 -2.97 15.18 -27.70
C ARG A 796 -2.61 15.39 -29.17
N GLY A 797 -2.40 16.63 -29.62
CA GLY A 797 -1.85 16.92 -30.94
C GLY A 797 -0.31 16.93 -30.97
N HIS A 798 0.33 17.49 -29.94
CA HIS A 798 1.77 17.64 -29.84
C HIS A 798 2.46 16.29 -29.60
N LEU A 799 2.00 15.52 -28.61
CA LEU A 799 2.64 14.27 -28.19
C LEU A 799 2.72 13.25 -29.34
N PRO A 800 1.64 12.98 -30.12
CA PRO A 800 1.72 12.14 -31.32
C PRO A 800 2.65 12.69 -32.41
N ARG A 801 2.67 14.00 -32.66
CA ARG A 801 3.54 14.60 -33.70
C ARG A 801 5.01 14.49 -33.33
N GLU A 802 5.33 14.74 -32.06
CA GLU A 802 6.69 14.61 -31.54
C GLU A 802 7.14 13.15 -31.54
N MET A 803 6.28 12.22 -31.09
CA MET A 803 6.54 10.79 -31.19
C MET A 803 6.74 10.34 -32.64
N LYS A 804 5.91 10.82 -33.58
CA LYS A 804 6.06 10.54 -35.02
C LYS A 804 7.39 11.05 -35.58
N ARG A 805 7.84 12.25 -35.19
CA ARG A 805 9.16 12.79 -35.59
C ARG A 805 10.32 11.94 -35.07
N ARG A 806 10.26 11.51 -33.81
CA ARG A 806 11.26 10.59 -33.22
C ARG A 806 11.27 9.26 -33.96
N CYS A 807 10.10 8.72 -34.29
CA CYS A 807 9.99 7.49 -35.08
C CYS A 807 10.60 7.61 -36.47
N TYR A 808 10.41 8.74 -37.18
CA TYR A 808 11.06 8.95 -38.48
C TYR A 808 12.59 8.97 -38.37
N LYS A 809 13.15 9.66 -37.36
CA LYS A 809 14.61 9.66 -37.13
C LYS A 809 15.17 8.26 -36.88
N CYS A 810 14.50 7.51 -36.01
CA CYS A 810 14.87 6.12 -35.72
C CYS A 810 14.68 5.19 -36.94
N GLN A 811 13.69 5.47 -37.81
CA GLN A 811 13.53 4.74 -39.08
C GLN A 811 14.67 5.02 -40.04
N ASP A 812 15.18 6.26 -40.11
CA ASP A 812 16.32 6.64 -40.93
C ASP A 812 17.61 5.96 -40.40
N GLU A 813 17.82 5.92 -39.08
CA GLU A 813 18.93 5.22 -38.43
C GLU A 813 18.93 3.71 -38.73
N ILE A 814 17.78 3.04 -38.61
CA ILE A 814 17.64 1.61 -38.95
C ILE A 814 17.78 1.39 -40.46
N ALA A 815 17.25 2.29 -41.29
CA ALA A 815 17.36 2.18 -42.75
C ALA A 815 18.82 2.31 -43.19
N GLU A 816 19.60 3.17 -42.55
CA GLU A 816 21.04 3.29 -42.80
C GLU A 816 21.80 2.05 -42.34
N ALA A 817 21.51 1.53 -41.13
CA ALA A 817 22.11 0.28 -40.66
C ALA A 817 21.80 -0.91 -41.59
N LEU A 818 20.56 -0.98 -42.11
CA LEU A 818 20.15 -1.93 -43.13
C LEU A 818 20.81 -1.69 -44.50
N ARG A 819 21.24 -0.46 -44.81
CA ARG A 819 21.91 -0.11 -46.08
C ARG A 819 23.38 -0.51 -46.08
N VAL A 820 24.03 -0.45 -44.92
CA VAL A 820 25.43 -0.87 -44.72
C VAL A 820 25.58 -2.41 -44.60
N ALA A 821 24.47 -3.15 -44.77
CA ALA A 821 24.28 -4.60 -44.69
C ALA A 821 25.54 -5.47 -44.82
N ASN A 822 26.04 -5.89 -43.65
CA ASN A 822 26.76 -7.13 -43.31
C ASN A 822 27.43 -7.06 -41.93
N ASP A 823 27.24 -5.98 -41.18
CA ASP A 823 27.78 -5.79 -39.83
C ASP A 823 26.71 -6.05 -38.75
N ILE A 824 26.92 -7.09 -37.95
CA ILE A 824 26.00 -7.51 -36.88
C ILE A 824 26.01 -6.52 -35.71
N ASP A 825 27.15 -5.92 -35.40
CA ASP A 825 27.32 -5.03 -34.25
C ASP A 825 26.60 -3.70 -34.51
N LEU A 826 26.76 -3.13 -35.71
CA LEU A 826 26.05 -1.92 -36.13
C LEU A 826 24.53 -2.11 -36.17
N LEU A 827 24.05 -3.27 -36.62
CA LEU A 827 22.62 -3.60 -36.59
C LEU A 827 22.10 -3.77 -35.16
N THR A 828 22.91 -4.34 -34.27
CA THR A 828 22.54 -4.56 -32.87
C THR A 828 22.44 -3.23 -32.13
N GLU A 829 23.45 -2.36 -32.26
CA GLU A 829 23.45 -1.02 -31.68
C GLU A 829 22.27 -0.17 -32.18
N ALA A 830 21.98 -0.21 -33.49
CA ALA A 830 20.84 0.50 -34.06
C ALA A 830 19.49 -0.02 -33.54
N ILE A 831 19.33 -1.33 -33.30
CA ILE A 831 18.12 -1.92 -32.71
C ILE A 831 17.96 -1.48 -31.26
N GLU A 832 19.02 -1.58 -30.44
CA GLU A 832 18.99 -1.23 -29.02
C GLU A 832 18.71 0.26 -28.77
N ASN A 833 19.21 1.15 -29.63
CA ASN A 833 18.94 2.59 -29.54
C ASN A 833 17.47 2.93 -29.87
N VAL A 834 16.83 2.17 -30.76
CA VAL A 834 15.47 2.47 -31.25
C VAL A 834 14.37 1.78 -30.43
N GLU A 835 14.63 0.59 -29.90
CA GLU A 835 13.65 -0.25 -29.20
C GLU A 835 12.97 0.42 -27.98
N PRO A 836 13.67 1.21 -27.13
CA PRO A 836 13.02 1.96 -26.04
C PRO A 836 12.04 3.03 -26.53
N THR A 837 12.29 3.60 -27.71
CA THR A 837 11.51 4.71 -28.28
C THR A 837 10.29 4.20 -29.07
N ILE A 838 10.41 3.06 -29.76
CA ILE A 838 9.36 2.48 -30.63
C ILE A 838 8.76 1.17 -30.05
N GLY A 839 9.12 0.81 -28.82
CA GLY A 839 8.70 -0.41 -28.15
C GLY A 839 7.22 -0.46 -27.71
N PRO A 840 6.88 -1.25 -26.66
CA PRO A 840 5.51 -1.58 -26.28
C PRO A 840 4.61 -0.36 -26.02
N HIS A 841 5.19 0.74 -25.52
CA HIS A 841 4.45 1.97 -25.20
C HIS A 841 3.99 2.71 -26.47
N TYR A 842 4.81 2.74 -27.52
CA TYR A 842 4.44 3.32 -28.83
C TYR A 842 3.38 2.45 -29.52
N MET A 843 3.56 1.14 -29.49
CA MET A 843 2.62 0.15 -30.04
C MET A 843 1.21 0.25 -29.43
N LYS A 844 1.12 0.63 -28.14
CA LYS A 844 -0.15 0.86 -27.45
C LYS A 844 -0.86 2.14 -27.91
N LEU A 845 -0.09 3.16 -28.32
CA LEU A 845 -0.60 4.45 -28.76
C LEU A 845 -0.93 4.49 -30.27
N PHE A 846 -0.23 3.71 -31.10
CA PHE A 846 -0.42 3.66 -32.56
C PHE A 846 -0.48 2.21 -33.08
N PRO A 847 -1.55 1.46 -32.78
CA PRO A 847 -1.72 0.09 -33.25
C PRO A 847 -1.77 0.03 -34.78
N GLY A 848 -0.96 -0.86 -35.38
CA GLY A 848 -0.93 -1.09 -36.83
C GLY A 848 0.17 -0.32 -37.60
N VAL A 849 0.96 0.52 -36.92
CA VAL A 849 2.12 1.22 -37.51
C VAL A 849 3.41 0.60 -36.98
N MET A 850 3.63 -0.69 -37.24
CA MET A 850 4.96 -1.28 -37.06
C MET A 850 5.93 -0.63 -38.06
N PRO A 851 7.10 -0.14 -37.63
CA PRO A 851 8.16 0.17 -38.59
C PRO A 851 8.60 -1.16 -39.22
N THR A 852 8.17 -1.41 -40.46
CA THR A 852 8.59 -2.58 -41.26
C THR A 852 10.11 -2.77 -41.26
N ASN A 853 10.86 -1.67 -41.10
CA ASN A 853 12.32 -1.69 -41.05
C ASN A 853 12.89 -2.27 -39.75
N LEU A 854 12.24 -2.11 -38.57
CA LEU A 854 12.73 -2.67 -37.31
C LEU A 854 12.61 -4.21 -37.30
N GLU A 855 11.46 -4.71 -37.75
CA GLU A 855 11.25 -6.15 -37.86
C GLU A 855 12.16 -6.76 -38.94
N ARG A 856 12.34 -6.05 -40.06
CA ARG A 856 13.31 -6.42 -41.10
C ARG A 856 14.75 -6.43 -40.58
N ALA A 857 15.16 -5.45 -39.78
CA ALA A 857 16.50 -5.40 -39.18
C ALA A 857 16.73 -6.54 -38.20
N LYS A 858 15.74 -6.87 -37.35
CA LYS A 858 15.81 -8.03 -36.44
C LYS A 858 15.96 -9.34 -37.21
N ARG A 859 15.13 -9.55 -38.25
CA ARG A 859 15.23 -10.74 -39.12
C ARG A 859 16.56 -10.81 -39.86
N HIS A 860 17.06 -9.68 -40.37
CA HIS A 860 18.32 -9.62 -41.10
C HIS A 860 19.52 -9.90 -40.19
N ARG A 861 19.54 -9.36 -38.96
CA ARG A 861 20.52 -9.67 -37.92
C ARG A 861 20.51 -11.16 -37.57
N GLU A 862 19.33 -11.76 -37.37
CA GLU A 862 19.21 -13.20 -37.09
C GLU A 862 19.72 -14.05 -38.25
N ALA A 863 19.43 -13.68 -39.49
CA ALA A 863 19.94 -14.39 -40.66
C ALA A 863 21.48 -14.27 -40.80
N LEU A 864 22.04 -13.10 -40.50
CA LEU A 864 23.50 -12.89 -40.47
C LEU A 864 24.17 -13.72 -39.36
N GLN A 865 23.56 -13.79 -38.16
CA GLN A 865 24.10 -14.61 -37.07
C GLN A 865 24.12 -16.09 -37.43
N ARG A 866 23.04 -16.61 -38.03
CA ARG A 866 23.00 -18.00 -38.52
C ARG A 866 24.08 -18.27 -39.57
N TRP A 867 24.38 -17.28 -40.43
CA TRP A 867 25.49 -17.38 -41.38
C TRP A 867 26.86 -17.46 -40.70
N VAL A 868 27.09 -16.65 -39.66
CA VAL A 868 28.34 -16.71 -38.88
C VAL A 868 28.52 -18.07 -38.21
N ASP A 869 27.44 -18.62 -37.64
CA ASP A 869 27.45 -19.92 -37.00
C ASP A 869 27.73 -21.04 -38.04
N LEU A 870 27.10 -20.98 -39.21
CA LEU A 870 27.35 -21.90 -40.33
C LEU A 870 28.77 -21.80 -40.89
N GLU A 871 29.32 -20.59 -41.00
CA GLU A 871 30.68 -20.35 -41.48
C GLU A 871 31.71 -21.00 -40.53
N ALA A 872 31.50 -20.93 -39.22
CA ALA A 872 32.34 -21.63 -38.25
C ALA A 872 32.30 -23.15 -38.44
N VAL A 873 31.10 -23.71 -38.66
CA VAL A 873 30.90 -25.15 -38.92
C VAL A 873 31.56 -25.57 -40.24
N LEU A 874 31.28 -24.87 -41.34
CA LEU A 874 31.85 -25.17 -42.66
C LEU A 874 33.38 -25.00 -42.67
N THR A 875 33.92 -24.02 -41.96
CA THR A 875 35.38 -23.83 -41.84
C THR A 875 36.03 -25.00 -41.12
N ARG A 876 35.43 -25.44 -40.00
CA ARG A 876 35.91 -26.61 -39.24
C ARG A 876 35.87 -27.88 -40.09
N LEU A 877 34.74 -28.14 -40.76
CA LEU A 877 34.54 -29.36 -41.54
C LEU A 877 35.39 -29.39 -42.81
N ASN A 878 35.52 -28.26 -43.53
CA ASN A 878 36.37 -28.14 -44.72
C ASN A 878 37.88 -28.29 -44.44
N ALA A 879 38.30 -28.24 -43.17
CA ALA A 879 39.69 -28.47 -42.77
C ALA A 879 40.02 -29.96 -42.65
N VAL A 880 39.02 -30.84 -42.60
CA VAL A 880 39.20 -32.29 -42.51
C VAL A 880 39.41 -32.86 -43.92
N GLU A 881 40.54 -33.54 -44.14
CA GLU A 881 40.85 -34.15 -45.46
C GLU A 881 40.04 -35.41 -45.73
N GLU A 882 39.76 -36.22 -44.69
CA GLU A 882 38.93 -37.43 -44.77
C GLU A 882 37.86 -37.44 -43.66
N PRO A 883 36.69 -36.80 -43.88
CA PRO A 883 35.63 -36.73 -42.88
C PRO A 883 35.01 -38.11 -42.59
N SER A 884 34.71 -38.35 -41.31
CA SER A 884 33.93 -39.49 -40.84
C SER A 884 32.47 -39.39 -41.31
N GLN A 885 31.72 -40.50 -41.22
CA GLN A 885 30.30 -40.51 -41.61
C GLN A 885 29.47 -39.46 -40.84
N GLY A 886 29.74 -39.27 -39.54
CA GLY A 886 29.05 -38.26 -38.75
C GLY A 886 29.38 -36.83 -39.19
N GLU A 887 30.63 -36.57 -39.58
CA GLU A 887 31.05 -35.24 -40.08
C GLU A 887 30.47 -34.96 -41.48
N LEU A 888 30.29 -35.98 -42.32
CA LEU A 888 29.61 -35.85 -43.60
C LEU A 888 28.12 -35.52 -43.43
N ASP A 889 27.44 -36.20 -42.51
CA ASP A 889 26.03 -35.95 -42.21
C ASP A 889 25.85 -34.52 -41.65
N GLU A 890 26.76 -34.08 -40.79
CA GLU A 890 26.80 -32.70 -40.29
C GLU A 890 27.07 -31.68 -41.41
N MET A 891 27.99 -31.99 -42.32
CA MET A 891 28.28 -31.12 -43.46
C MET A 891 27.10 -31.03 -44.44
N GLN A 892 26.38 -32.13 -44.66
CA GLN A 892 25.15 -32.14 -45.45
C GLN A 892 24.04 -31.32 -44.79
N ALA A 893 23.89 -31.42 -43.47
CA ALA A 893 22.94 -30.60 -42.71
C ALA A 893 23.28 -29.11 -42.80
N ALA A 894 24.56 -28.74 -42.65
CA ALA A 894 25.03 -27.36 -42.79
C ALA A 894 24.82 -26.82 -44.22
N LEU A 895 25.07 -27.62 -45.26
CA LEU A 895 24.79 -27.26 -46.65
C LEU A 895 23.28 -27.09 -46.92
N ALA A 896 22.44 -27.91 -46.30
CA ALA A 896 20.98 -27.79 -46.40
C ALA A 896 20.48 -26.50 -45.71
N GLU A 897 20.97 -26.21 -44.51
CA GLU A 897 20.63 -24.98 -43.78
C GLU A 897 21.09 -23.73 -44.53
N ALA A 898 22.31 -23.75 -45.08
CA ALA A 898 22.84 -22.69 -45.93
C ALA A 898 21.99 -22.41 -47.20
N LYS A 899 21.21 -23.37 -47.69
CA LYS A 899 20.24 -23.17 -48.80
C LYS A 899 18.95 -22.50 -48.34
N THR A 900 18.60 -22.63 -47.05
CA THR A 900 17.38 -22.02 -46.49
C THR A 900 17.53 -20.53 -46.18
N ILE A 901 18.76 -20.05 -46.02
CA ILE A 901 19.05 -18.63 -45.76
C ILE A 901 19.14 -17.86 -47.09
N LEU A 902 17.97 -17.53 -47.65
CA LEU A 902 17.85 -16.85 -48.96
C LEU A 902 17.92 -15.31 -48.87
N ASP A 903 17.76 -14.74 -47.67
CA ASP A 903 17.58 -13.29 -47.46
C ASP A 903 18.89 -12.49 -47.28
N VAL A 904 20.04 -13.17 -47.27
CA VAL A 904 21.37 -12.55 -47.09
C VAL A 904 22.31 -13.03 -48.20
N PRO A 905 22.92 -12.13 -48.99
CA PRO A 905 23.88 -12.52 -50.02
C PRO A 905 25.15 -13.11 -49.39
N ARG A 906 25.57 -14.30 -49.85
CA ARG A 906 26.85 -14.91 -49.43
C ARG A 906 28.02 -14.05 -49.88
N THR A 907 29.01 -13.87 -49.02
CA THR A 907 30.29 -13.29 -49.42
C THR A 907 31.04 -14.24 -50.37
N SER A 908 32.02 -13.72 -51.10
CA SER A 908 32.85 -14.53 -51.99
C SER A 908 33.64 -15.62 -51.25
N VAL A 909 33.93 -15.42 -49.96
CA VAL A 909 34.59 -16.41 -49.09
C VAL A 909 33.61 -17.50 -48.68
N GLN A 910 32.42 -17.11 -48.22
CA GLN A 910 31.35 -18.04 -47.83
C GLN A 910 30.92 -18.92 -49.00
N GLN A 911 30.80 -18.36 -50.21
CA GLN A 911 30.49 -19.14 -51.41
C GLN A 911 31.58 -20.17 -51.71
N LYS A 912 32.86 -19.80 -51.61
CA LYS A 912 33.97 -20.75 -51.80
C LYS A 912 33.99 -21.87 -50.76
N GLN A 913 33.68 -21.57 -49.50
CA GLN A 913 33.60 -22.58 -48.42
C GLN A 913 32.43 -23.54 -48.65
N TYR A 914 31.28 -23.02 -49.07
CA TYR A 914 30.11 -23.81 -49.45
C TYR A 914 30.43 -24.74 -50.63
N ASP A 915 31.05 -24.21 -51.69
CA ASP A 915 31.42 -24.99 -52.88
C ASP A 915 32.45 -26.07 -52.54
N LYS A 916 33.44 -25.75 -51.67
CA LYS A 916 34.45 -26.71 -51.20
C LYS A 916 33.82 -27.86 -50.42
N ALA A 917 32.90 -27.56 -49.52
CA ALA A 917 32.19 -28.57 -48.72
C ALA A 917 31.34 -29.47 -49.64
N LEU A 918 30.63 -28.88 -50.59
CA LEU A 918 29.84 -29.64 -51.57
C LEU A 918 30.69 -30.64 -52.35
N VAL A 919 31.87 -30.21 -52.82
CA VAL A 919 32.83 -31.09 -53.51
C VAL A 919 33.34 -32.23 -52.62
N GLN A 920 33.64 -31.96 -51.34
CA GLN A 920 34.08 -32.98 -50.40
C GLN A 920 33.01 -34.06 -50.13
N VAL A 921 31.73 -33.66 -49.99
CA VAL A 921 30.62 -34.62 -49.85
C VAL A 921 30.52 -35.51 -51.09
N HIS A 922 30.56 -34.92 -52.29
CA HIS A 922 30.48 -35.67 -53.54
C HIS A 922 31.65 -36.65 -53.70
N TYR A 923 32.88 -36.21 -53.45
CA TYR A 923 34.07 -37.05 -53.53
C TYR A 923 34.00 -38.25 -52.59
N MET A 924 33.52 -38.05 -51.35
CA MET A 924 33.44 -39.13 -50.37
C MET A 924 32.35 -40.16 -50.71
N ASP A 925 31.18 -39.73 -51.22
CA ASP A 925 30.14 -40.66 -51.70
C ASP A 925 30.66 -41.56 -52.84
N ILE A 926 31.45 -41.01 -53.77
CA ILE A 926 32.13 -41.80 -54.81
C ILE A 926 33.09 -42.82 -54.17
N LYS A 927 33.98 -42.37 -53.27
CA LYS A 927 34.98 -43.23 -52.62
C LYS A 927 34.35 -44.37 -51.82
N LEU A 928 33.30 -44.10 -51.05
CA LEU A 928 32.56 -45.09 -50.28
C LEU A 928 31.86 -46.11 -51.18
N THR A 929 31.22 -45.63 -52.25
CA THR A 929 30.58 -46.48 -53.25
C THR A 929 31.61 -47.42 -53.90
N ASP A 930 32.79 -46.89 -54.26
CA ASP A 930 33.86 -47.68 -54.87
C ASP A 930 34.43 -48.75 -53.93
N ALA A 931 34.64 -48.42 -52.66
CA ALA A 931 35.11 -49.36 -51.63
C ALA A 931 34.08 -50.47 -51.34
N PHE A 932 32.79 -50.12 -51.29
CA PHE A 932 31.70 -51.08 -51.15
C PHE A 932 31.69 -52.09 -52.31
N LEU A 933 31.92 -51.63 -53.54
CA LEU A 933 31.95 -52.51 -54.71
C LEU A 933 33.21 -53.39 -54.77
N GLN A 934 34.36 -52.90 -54.30
CA GLN A 934 35.59 -53.69 -54.24
C GLN A 934 35.50 -54.85 -53.23
N SER A 935 34.88 -54.61 -52.08
CA SER A 935 34.75 -55.62 -51.01
C SER A 935 33.76 -56.75 -51.32
N ASN A 936 32.78 -56.52 -52.20
CA ASN A 936 31.70 -57.47 -52.49
C ASN A 936 31.86 -58.30 -53.79
N GLY A 937 32.90 -58.05 -54.60
CA GLY A 937 33.31 -58.89 -55.74
C GLY A 937 32.45 -58.75 -57.02
N ASN A 938 33.11 -58.75 -58.19
CA ASN A 938 32.48 -58.64 -59.53
C ASN A 938 31.91 -59.99 -60.04
N ARG A 939 30.91 -60.58 -59.38
CA ARG A 939 30.21 -61.77 -59.94
C ARG A 939 28.74 -61.47 -60.22
N TYR A 940 28.35 -61.68 -61.47
CA TYR A 940 27.00 -61.55 -62.03
C TYR A 940 25.98 -62.60 -61.51
N ASP A 941 26.39 -63.46 -60.59
CA ASP A 941 25.67 -64.71 -60.28
C ASP A 941 24.47 -64.54 -59.34
N ASN A 942 24.22 -63.32 -58.81
CA ASN A 942 23.15 -63.05 -57.82
C ASN A 942 22.28 -61.82 -58.13
N LEU A 943 22.08 -61.48 -59.41
CA LEU A 943 21.04 -60.51 -59.83
C LEU A 943 19.63 -60.87 -59.31
N SER A 944 19.40 -62.13 -58.94
CA SER A 944 18.19 -62.62 -58.28
C SER A 944 17.95 -62.07 -56.88
N LYS A 945 18.94 -61.44 -56.22
CA LYS A 945 18.80 -60.82 -54.89
C LYS A 945 18.42 -59.34 -54.93
N TYR A 946 18.41 -58.74 -56.11
CA TYR A 946 18.03 -57.35 -56.27
C TYR A 946 16.50 -57.21 -56.14
N LYS A 947 16.03 -56.52 -55.09
CA LYS A 947 14.59 -56.38 -54.79
C LYS A 947 13.78 -55.68 -55.89
N GLY A 948 14.43 -54.90 -56.77
CA GLY A 948 13.78 -54.17 -57.86
C GLY A 948 13.70 -54.92 -59.19
N LEU A 949 14.14 -56.19 -59.27
CA LEU A 949 13.95 -57.06 -60.43
C LEU A 949 12.86 -58.08 -60.09
N ARG A 950 12.06 -58.49 -61.08
CA ARG A 950 11.09 -59.58 -60.89
C ARG A 950 11.79 -60.90 -60.56
N ASP A 951 11.11 -61.77 -59.81
CA ASP A 951 11.62 -63.11 -59.53
C ASP A 951 11.70 -63.96 -60.82
N ILE A 952 12.73 -64.80 -60.92
CA ILE A 952 12.98 -65.66 -62.08
C ILE A 952 11.79 -66.60 -62.36
N MET A 953 11.16 -67.13 -61.31
CA MET A 953 10.01 -68.03 -61.41
C MET A 953 8.76 -67.30 -61.92
N ASP A 954 8.59 -66.04 -61.52
CA ASP A 954 7.51 -65.17 -61.98
C ASP A 954 7.70 -64.76 -63.45
N TYR A 955 8.93 -64.65 -63.93
CA TYR A 955 9.22 -64.31 -65.33
C TYR A 955 8.91 -65.49 -66.28
N ALA A 956 9.37 -66.71 -65.97
CA ALA A 956 9.48 -67.82 -66.93
C ALA A 956 8.27 -68.79 -67.07
N LYS A 957 7.25 -68.78 -66.19
CA LYS A 957 6.02 -69.62 -66.27
C LYS A 957 6.20 -71.03 -66.92
N GLY A 958 7.15 -71.83 -66.44
CA GLY A 958 7.18 -73.29 -66.63
C GLY A 958 7.51 -73.88 -68.01
N LYS A 959 8.05 -73.13 -69.00
CA LYS A 959 8.64 -73.75 -70.22
C LYS A 959 10.15 -73.47 -70.30
N LYS A 960 10.93 -74.54 -70.51
CA LYS A 960 12.39 -74.66 -70.74
C LYS A 960 13.25 -73.43 -70.36
N ALA A 961 14.08 -73.63 -69.33
CA ALA A 961 15.06 -72.72 -68.74
C ALA A 961 16.26 -72.36 -69.65
N GLN A 962 16.03 -71.65 -70.76
CA GLN A 962 17.12 -71.08 -71.58
C GLN A 962 17.09 -69.55 -71.76
N GLU A 963 16.33 -68.82 -70.92
CA GLU A 963 16.36 -67.35 -70.90
C GLU A 963 16.44 -66.87 -69.44
N THR A 964 17.64 -66.63 -68.92
CA THR A 964 17.81 -65.91 -67.65
C THR A 964 17.46 -64.42 -67.85
N MET A 965 16.95 -63.75 -66.81
CA MET A 965 16.37 -62.40 -66.91
C MET A 965 17.30 -61.35 -67.51
N CYS A 966 18.61 -61.45 -67.28
CA CYS A 966 19.61 -60.51 -67.80
C CYS A 966 20.55 -61.14 -68.86
N VAL A 967 20.11 -62.19 -69.55
CA VAL A 967 20.83 -62.73 -70.71
C VAL A 967 20.23 -62.24 -72.01
N TRP A 968 21.10 -61.99 -72.99
CA TRP A 968 20.76 -61.54 -74.32
C TRP A 968 19.61 -62.37 -74.94
N GLN A 969 18.67 -61.68 -75.57
CA GLN A 969 17.63 -62.31 -76.35
C GLN A 969 17.30 -61.48 -77.59
N LYS A 970 17.02 -62.17 -78.70
CA LYS A 970 16.64 -61.52 -79.97
C LYS A 970 15.14 -61.22 -80.10
N ALA A 971 14.33 -61.74 -79.19
CA ALA A 971 12.86 -61.63 -79.22
C ALA A 971 12.34 -60.60 -78.21
N LYS A 972 11.13 -60.09 -78.46
CA LYS A 972 10.45 -59.14 -77.57
C LYS A 972 10.23 -59.72 -76.17
N CYS A 973 10.66 -58.98 -75.14
CA CYS A 973 10.31 -59.24 -73.74
C CYS A 973 8.79 -59.27 -73.58
N LYS A 974 8.23 -60.40 -73.13
CA LYS A 974 6.78 -60.53 -72.89
C LYS A 974 6.34 -59.85 -71.58
N LYS A 975 7.27 -59.70 -70.64
CA LYS A 975 7.09 -59.07 -69.32
C LYS A 975 8.22 -58.07 -69.08
N THR A 976 7.93 -57.06 -68.26
CA THR A 976 8.93 -56.11 -67.77
C THR A 976 9.93 -56.80 -66.84
N LEU A 977 11.17 -56.32 -66.79
CA LEU A 977 12.22 -56.87 -65.93
C LEU A 977 12.07 -56.38 -64.49
N THR A 978 11.57 -55.18 -64.29
CA THR A 978 11.25 -54.58 -62.99
C THR A 978 9.77 -54.85 -62.60
N PRO A 979 9.45 -54.93 -61.30
CA PRO A 979 8.11 -55.22 -60.79
C PRO A 979 7.20 -53.98 -60.85
N ILE A 980 7.01 -53.41 -62.06
CA ILE A 980 6.05 -52.32 -62.28
C ILE A 980 4.63 -52.83 -62.00
N GLU A 981 3.97 -52.24 -61.00
CA GLU A 981 2.59 -52.57 -60.59
C GLU A 981 1.54 -51.90 -61.48
N ASP A 982 1.78 -50.65 -61.90
CA ASP A 982 0.88 -49.90 -62.75
C ASP A 982 0.79 -50.51 -64.16
N LYS A 983 -0.42 -50.90 -64.57
CA LYS A 983 -0.68 -51.56 -65.86
C LYS A 983 -0.44 -50.65 -67.07
N GLU A 984 -0.66 -49.34 -66.96
CA GLU A 984 -0.42 -48.39 -68.05
C GLU A 984 1.08 -48.14 -68.20
N VAL A 985 1.80 -47.93 -67.09
CA VAL A 985 3.27 -47.85 -67.11
C VAL A 985 3.87 -49.16 -67.62
N GLN A 986 3.31 -50.32 -67.28
CA GLN A 986 3.75 -51.62 -67.80
C GLN A 986 3.54 -51.75 -69.32
N LYS A 987 2.48 -51.16 -69.89
CA LYS A 987 2.28 -51.11 -71.35
C LYS A 987 3.33 -50.22 -72.03
N VAL A 988 3.66 -49.08 -71.44
CA VAL A 988 4.70 -48.15 -71.92
C VAL A 988 6.08 -48.79 -71.82
N ALA A 989 6.40 -49.41 -70.69
CA ALA A 989 7.64 -50.18 -70.45
C ALA A 989 7.88 -51.28 -71.49
N LYS A 990 6.81 -51.97 -71.94
CA LYS A 990 6.94 -52.98 -73.01
C LYS A 990 7.29 -52.37 -74.38
N LYS A 991 6.99 -51.09 -74.61
CA LYS A 991 7.39 -50.38 -75.84
C LYS A 991 8.90 -50.07 -75.82
N LEU A 992 9.48 -49.81 -74.65
CA LEU A 992 10.94 -49.61 -74.49
C LEU A 992 11.74 -50.77 -75.07
N ASN A 993 11.36 -52.02 -74.76
CA ASN A 993 12.04 -53.18 -75.33
C ASN A 993 11.90 -53.27 -76.85
N GLU A 994 10.74 -52.91 -77.41
CA GLU A 994 10.57 -52.88 -78.87
C GLU A 994 11.43 -51.82 -79.53
N GLN A 995 11.55 -50.63 -78.92
CA GLN A 995 12.39 -49.55 -79.42
C GLN A 995 13.87 -49.95 -79.40
N ILE A 996 14.34 -50.62 -78.34
CA ILE A 996 15.71 -51.19 -78.30
C ILE A 996 15.91 -52.20 -79.43
N LEU A 997 14.97 -53.15 -79.62
CA LEU A 997 15.10 -54.16 -80.68
C LEU A 997 15.08 -53.56 -82.09
N MET A 998 14.35 -52.46 -82.29
CA MET A 998 14.36 -51.70 -83.55
C MET A 998 15.69 -50.97 -83.76
N TYR A 999 16.24 -50.34 -82.72
CA TYR A 999 17.53 -49.64 -82.80
C TYR A 999 18.70 -50.61 -83.00
N ALA A 1000 18.68 -51.75 -82.32
CA ALA A 1000 19.67 -52.83 -82.44
C ALA A 1000 19.55 -53.62 -83.76
N GLU A 1001 18.63 -53.23 -84.66
CA GLU A 1001 18.36 -53.87 -85.97
C GLU A 1001 17.91 -55.33 -85.90
N LEU A 1002 17.46 -55.78 -84.73
CA LEU A 1002 16.89 -57.12 -84.52
C LEU A 1002 15.43 -57.21 -84.99
N LYS A 1003 14.77 -56.07 -85.17
CA LYS A 1003 13.43 -55.92 -85.74
C LYS A 1003 13.49 -54.90 -86.87
N LYS A 1004 12.99 -55.25 -88.07
CA LYS A 1004 12.97 -54.33 -89.23
C LYS A 1004 12.29 -53.00 -88.85
N ASN A 1005 13.03 -51.91 -88.97
CA ASN A 1005 12.55 -50.54 -88.81
C ASN A 1005 13.29 -49.63 -89.82
N PRO A 1006 12.58 -48.83 -90.63
CA PRO A 1006 13.22 -47.88 -91.55
C PRO A 1006 14.00 -46.75 -90.87
N ASP A 1007 13.75 -46.44 -89.59
CA ASP A 1007 14.49 -45.42 -88.83
C ASP A 1007 14.94 -45.91 -87.43
N PRO A 1008 16.11 -46.58 -87.35
CA PRO A 1008 16.68 -47.01 -86.07
C PRO A 1008 16.95 -45.85 -85.10
N ASN A 1009 17.47 -44.72 -85.58
CA ASN A 1009 17.86 -43.58 -84.73
C ASN A 1009 16.65 -42.89 -84.11
N GLY A 1010 15.55 -42.76 -84.86
CA GLY A 1010 14.26 -42.29 -84.32
C GLY A 1010 13.74 -43.17 -83.18
N ALA A 1011 13.96 -44.49 -83.24
CA ALA A 1011 13.58 -45.40 -82.15
C ALA A 1011 14.41 -45.18 -80.88
N ALA A 1012 15.70 -44.84 -80.99
CA ALA A 1012 16.56 -44.51 -79.85
C ALA A 1012 16.16 -43.21 -79.16
N LEU A 1013 15.79 -42.17 -79.91
CA LEU A 1013 15.26 -40.92 -79.35
C LEU A 1013 13.95 -41.14 -78.61
N GLU A 1014 13.03 -41.89 -79.22
CA GLU A 1014 11.74 -42.18 -78.59
C GLU A 1014 11.91 -43.04 -77.34
N PHE A 1015 12.88 -43.96 -77.33
CA PHE A 1015 13.25 -44.72 -76.14
C PHE A 1015 13.68 -43.82 -74.98
N LEU A 1016 14.58 -42.87 -75.23
CA LEU A 1016 15.07 -41.95 -74.20
C LEU A 1016 13.94 -41.05 -73.67
N ARG A 1017 13.11 -40.51 -74.57
CA ARG A 1017 11.95 -39.71 -74.21
C ARG A 1017 10.97 -40.50 -73.33
N THR A 1018 10.66 -41.73 -73.74
CA THR A 1018 9.74 -42.62 -73.02
C THR A 1018 10.33 -43.02 -71.65
N ALA A 1019 11.63 -43.30 -71.57
CA ALA A 1019 12.28 -43.68 -70.32
C ALA A 1019 12.23 -42.56 -69.28
N MET A 1020 12.32 -41.29 -69.70
CA MET A 1020 12.31 -40.12 -68.81
C MET A 1020 10.93 -39.77 -68.23
N GLU A 1021 9.85 -40.39 -68.72
CA GLU A 1021 8.48 -40.06 -68.28
C GLU A 1021 8.21 -40.43 -66.81
N SER A 1022 8.91 -41.42 -66.26
CA SER A 1022 8.81 -41.77 -64.83
C SER A 1022 10.03 -42.54 -64.33
N ASP A 1023 10.28 -42.51 -63.02
CA ASP A 1023 11.40 -43.23 -62.40
C ASP A 1023 11.32 -44.75 -62.62
N ALA A 1024 10.11 -45.32 -62.63
CA ALA A 1024 9.90 -46.74 -62.94
C ALA A 1024 10.30 -47.10 -64.39
N LEU A 1025 10.12 -46.17 -65.34
CA LEU A 1025 10.51 -46.37 -66.74
C LEU A 1025 12.02 -46.17 -66.94
N LYS A 1026 12.64 -45.26 -66.19
CA LYS A 1026 14.11 -45.11 -66.14
C LYS A 1026 14.76 -46.40 -65.66
N ASP A 1027 14.30 -46.96 -64.55
CA ASP A 1027 14.86 -48.19 -63.98
C ASP A 1027 14.65 -49.40 -64.90
N GLU A 1028 13.50 -49.51 -65.55
CA GLU A 1028 13.25 -50.55 -66.56
C GLU A 1028 14.14 -50.38 -67.79
N ALA A 1029 14.35 -49.15 -68.27
CA ALA A 1029 15.22 -48.85 -69.40
C ALA A 1029 16.67 -49.32 -69.12
N TYR A 1030 17.20 -49.03 -67.93
CA TYR A 1030 18.50 -49.53 -67.49
C TYR A 1030 18.55 -51.06 -67.46
N CYS A 1031 17.57 -51.71 -66.83
CA CYS A 1031 17.53 -53.17 -66.76
C CYS A 1031 17.46 -53.82 -68.16
N LEU A 1032 16.66 -53.27 -69.07
CA LEU A 1032 16.52 -53.76 -70.44
C LEU A 1032 17.82 -53.59 -71.23
N LEU A 1033 18.49 -52.45 -71.10
CA LEU A 1033 19.76 -52.22 -71.77
C LEU A 1033 20.86 -53.12 -71.23
N ILE A 1034 20.98 -53.27 -69.91
CA ILE A 1034 21.91 -54.22 -69.27
C ILE A 1034 21.67 -55.63 -69.81
N LYS A 1035 20.40 -56.06 -69.93
CA LYS A 1035 20.06 -57.37 -70.54
C LYS A 1035 20.54 -57.47 -72.00
N MET A 1036 20.42 -56.40 -72.77
CA MET A 1036 20.83 -56.34 -74.18
C MET A 1036 22.32 -56.09 -74.36
N THR A 1037 23.10 -55.93 -73.30
CA THR A 1037 24.57 -55.77 -73.38
C THR A 1037 25.30 -56.91 -72.68
N SER A 1038 24.60 -57.72 -71.87
CA SER A 1038 25.13 -58.89 -71.18
C SER A 1038 25.11 -60.17 -72.03
N GLN A 1039 26.25 -60.86 -72.12
CA GLN A 1039 26.41 -62.18 -72.75
C GLN A 1039 25.90 -62.26 -74.21
N VAL A 1040 26.24 -61.26 -75.03
CA VAL A 1040 25.84 -61.19 -76.44
C VAL A 1040 26.55 -62.30 -77.27
N PRO A 1041 25.82 -63.15 -78.01
CA PRO A 1041 26.41 -64.17 -78.90
C PRO A 1041 27.29 -63.55 -79.98
N GLU A 1042 28.37 -64.24 -80.39
CA GLU A 1042 29.34 -63.72 -81.38
C GLU A 1042 28.69 -63.25 -82.69
N GLU A 1043 27.69 -63.97 -83.18
CA GLU A 1043 26.95 -63.63 -84.41
C GLU A 1043 26.15 -62.31 -84.32
N GLN A 1044 25.95 -61.76 -83.11
CA GLN A 1044 25.11 -60.59 -82.83
C GLN A 1044 25.88 -59.45 -82.15
N GLN A 1045 27.21 -59.50 -82.15
CA GLN A 1045 28.09 -58.50 -81.52
C GLN A 1045 27.80 -57.05 -81.96
N GLN A 1046 27.50 -56.83 -83.25
CA GLN A 1046 27.21 -55.50 -83.78
C GLN A 1046 25.94 -54.88 -83.17
N SER A 1047 24.89 -55.68 -82.95
CA SER A 1047 23.67 -55.25 -82.27
C SER A 1047 23.92 -54.97 -80.79
N GLY A 1048 24.79 -55.74 -80.14
CA GLY A 1048 25.24 -55.50 -78.77
C GLY A 1048 25.96 -54.16 -78.59
N PHE A 1049 26.86 -53.79 -79.52
CA PHE A 1049 27.55 -52.49 -79.48
C PHE A 1049 26.57 -51.31 -79.59
N LYS A 1050 25.55 -51.40 -80.44
CA LYS A 1050 24.50 -50.38 -80.50
C LYS A 1050 23.77 -50.24 -79.16
N CYS A 1051 23.45 -51.33 -78.49
CA CYS A 1051 22.83 -51.27 -77.15
C CYS A 1051 23.74 -50.61 -76.10
N TRP A 1052 25.07 -50.78 -76.19
CA TRP A 1052 26.03 -50.03 -75.36
C TRP A 1052 26.02 -48.52 -75.66
N ASP A 1053 25.96 -48.13 -76.94
CA ASP A 1053 25.87 -46.71 -77.32
C ASP A 1053 24.57 -46.06 -76.80
N LEU A 1054 23.45 -46.78 -76.85
CA LEU A 1054 22.18 -46.32 -76.29
C LEU A 1054 22.23 -46.20 -74.76
N LEU A 1055 22.93 -47.11 -74.09
CA LEU A 1055 23.18 -47.02 -72.64
C LEU A 1055 24.05 -45.80 -72.28
N GLY A 1056 25.02 -45.44 -73.11
CA GLY A 1056 25.76 -44.18 -72.98
C GLY A 1056 24.88 -42.94 -73.09
N ALA A 1057 23.92 -42.94 -74.02
CA ALA A 1057 22.95 -41.85 -74.16
C ALA A 1057 22.00 -41.76 -72.95
N VAL A 1058 21.63 -42.90 -72.35
CA VAL A 1058 20.80 -42.92 -71.12
C VAL A 1058 21.52 -42.25 -69.95
N ILE A 1059 22.77 -42.63 -69.67
CA ILE A 1059 23.52 -42.16 -68.49
C ILE A 1059 23.73 -40.65 -68.48
N THR A 1060 23.92 -40.05 -69.66
CA THR A 1060 24.14 -38.60 -69.79
C THR A 1060 22.87 -37.76 -69.62
N ASN A 1061 21.70 -38.39 -69.48
CA ASN A 1061 20.42 -37.70 -69.36
C ASN A 1061 19.71 -37.96 -68.03
N PHE A 1062 19.85 -39.15 -67.45
CA PHE A 1062 19.27 -39.49 -66.16
C PHE A 1062 20.02 -40.64 -65.52
N ILE A 1063 19.91 -40.78 -64.20
CA ILE A 1063 20.45 -41.89 -63.41
C ILE A 1063 19.34 -42.83 -62.93
N PRO A 1064 19.64 -44.08 -62.53
CA PRO A 1064 18.69 -44.96 -61.87
C PRO A 1064 18.14 -44.31 -60.60
N SER A 1065 16.84 -44.49 -60.34
CA SER A 1065 16.20 -43.93 -59.15
C SER A 1065 16.47 -44.76 -57.89
N ASN A 1066 16.81 -46.03 -58.07
CA ASN A 1066 17.04 -46.99 -57.01
C ASN A 1066 18.55 -47.19 -56.75
N ARG A 1067 18.98 -47.03 -55.49
CA ARG A 1067 20.40 -47.15 -55.07
C ARG A 1067 21.03 -48.49 -55.42
N ASP A 1068 20.30 -49.59 -55.25
CA ASP A 1068 20.81 -50.91 -55.58
C ASP A 1068 20.98 -51.06 -57.13
N LEU A 1069 20.16 -50.37 -57.95
CA LEU A 1069 20.29 -50.37 -59.41
C LEU A 1069 21.44 -49.47 -59.87
N GLU A 1070 21.64 -48.34 -59.19
CA GLU A 1070 22.83 -47.51 -59.35
C GLU A 1070 24.09 -48.35 -59.15
N LEU A 1071 24.18 -49.11 -58.05
CA LEU A 1071 25.31 -50.00 -57.77
C LEU A 1071 25.49 -51.05 -58.87
N ILE A 1072 24.41 -51.72 -59.29
CA ILE A 1072 24.44 -52.70 -60.39
C ILE A 1072 24.91 -52.05 -61.71
N THR A 1073 24.46 -50.83 -61.98
CA THR A 1073 24.80 -50.08 -63.19
C THR A 1073 26.27 -49.69 -63.20
N ILE A 1074 26.80 -49.19 -62.07
CA ILE A 1074 28.23 -48.92 -61.87
C ILE A 1074 29.04 -50.21 -62.06
N MET A 1075 28.61 -51.33 -61.47
CA MET A 1075 29.26 -52.64 -61.67
C MET A 1075 29.23 -53.09 -63.13
N HIS A 1076 28.12 -52.87 -63.83
CA HIS A 1076 28.00 -53.21 -65.25
C HIS A 1076 28.97 -52.39 -66.11
N PHE A 1077 29.13 -51.09 -65.84
CA PHE A 1077 30.12 -50.24 -66.52
C PHE A 1077 31.56 -50.67 -66.27
N ARG A 1078 31.85 -51.19 -65.07
CA ARG A 1078 33.16 -51.80 -64.76
C ARG A 1078 33.46 -53.03 -65.62
N GLY A 1079 32.44 -53.69 -66.18
CA GLY A 1079 32.57 -54.82 -67.10
C GLY A 1079 32.47 -54.48 -68.60
N ALA A 1080 32.44 -53.19 -68.97
CA ALA A 1080 32.22 -52.77 -70.36
C ALA A 1080 33.37 -53.19 -71.32
N PRO A 1081 33.06 -53.63 -72.55
CA PRO A 1081 34.07 -54.09 -73.51
C PRO A 1081 34.95 -52.96 -74.06
N GLY A 1082 36.19 -53.29 -74.46
CA GLY A 1082 37.06 -52.40 -75.24
C GLY A 1082 37.73 -51.24 -74.49
N GLY A 1083 37.83 -51.29 -73.16
CA GLY A 1083 38.50 -50.26 -72.35
C GLY A 1083 37.67 -48.99 -72.11
N LEU A 1084 36.36 -49.04 -72.37
CA LEU A 1084 35.44 -47.90 -72.24
C LEU A 1084 34.90 -47.67 -70.82
N GLN A 1085 35.33 -48.48 -69.84
CA GLN A 1085 34.88 -48.44 -68.45
C GLN A 1085 34.92 -47.03 -67.83
N GLN A 1086 36.05 -46.33 -67.93
CA GLN A 1086 36.20 -45.02 -67.27
C GLN A 1086 35.28 -43.95 -67.87
N ASN A 1087 34.98 -44.04 -69.17
CA ASN A 1087 34.11 -43.07 -69.84
C ASN A 1087 32.67 -43.16 -69.32
N TYR A 1088 32.15 -44.39 -69.14
CA TYR A 1088 30.81 -44.60 -68.60
C TYR A 1088 30.71 -44.22 -67.12
N LEU A 1089 31.75 -44.51 -66.33
CA LEU A 1089 31.80 -44.11 -64.92
C LEU A 1089 31.89 -42.59 -64.74
N SER A 1090 32.71 -41.90 -65.53
CA SER A 1090 32.82 -40.43 -65.50
C SER A 1090 31.48 -39.78 -65.84
N ALA A 1091 30.85 -40.20 -66.94
CA ALA A 1091 29.54 -39.67 -67.36
C ALA A 1091 28.44 -39.93 -66.31
N PHE A 1092 28.50 -41.07 -65.61
CA PHE A 1092 27.57 -41.39 -64.53
C PHE A 1092 27.72 -40.45 -63.33
N HIS A 1093 28.96 -40.21 -62.87
CA HIS A 1093 29.23 -39.31 -61.75
C HIS A 1093 28.91 -37.85 -62.11
N GLU A 1094 29.29 -37.39 -63.30
CA GLU A 1094 28.95 -36.04 -63.78
C GLU A 1094 27.44 -35.81 -63.76
N THR A 1095 26.65 -36.78 -64.22
CA THR A 1095 25.18 -36.65 -64.24
C THR A 1095 24.58 -36.72 -62.84
N LYS A 1096 25.14 -37.53 -61.93
CA LYS A 1096 24.64 -37.68 -60.56
C LYS A 1096 24.89 -36.46 -59.67
N TYR A 1097 26.05 -35.84 -59.80
CA TYR A 1097 26.48 -34.75 -58.92
C TYR A 1097 26.36 -33.36 -59.55
N ALA A 1098 25.71 -33.25 -60.72
CA ALA A 1098 25.41 -31.97 -61.33
C ALA A 1098 24.30 -31.23 -60.54
N ASP A 1099 24.52 -29.94 -60.29
CA ASP A 1099 23.52 -29.08 -59.63
C ASP A 1099 22.23 -28.89 -60.45
N GLU A 1100 22.26 -29.15 -61.78
CA GLU A 1100 21.08 -29.18 -62.66
C GLU A 1100 21.25 -30.19 -63.82
N VAL A 1101 20.51 -31.30 -63.82
CA VAL A 1101 20.45 -32.22 -64.98
C VAL A 1101 19.46 -31.67 -66.01
N ARG A 1102 19.94 -30.94 -67.03
CA ARG A 1102 19.09 -30.45 -68.13
C ARG A 1102 19.07 -31.46 -69.30
N PRO A 1103 17.92 -32.03 -69.68
CA PRO A 1103 17.84 -32.92 -70.84
C PRO A 1103 18.17 -32.14 -72.12
N ASN A 1104 19.31 -32.43 -72.77
CA ASN A 1104 19.68 -31.75 -74.01
C ASN A 1104 19.48 -32.68 -75.21
N VAL A 1105 18.30 -32.58 -75.83
CA VAL A 1105 17.89 -33.36 -77.02
C VAL A 1105 18.88 -33.18 -78.19
N ASN A 1106 19.60 -32.06 -78.27
CA ASN A 1106 20.60 -31.82 -79.31
C ASN A 1106 21.90 -32.63 -79.08
N ASN A 1107 22.29 -32.88 -77.83
CA ASN A 1107 23.39 -33.79 -77.51
C ASN A 1107 23.00 -35.26 -77.79
N LEU A 1108 21.72 -35.59 -77.64
CA LEU A 1108 21.13 -36.91 -77.92
C LEU A 1108 21.32 -37.32 -79.40
N MET A 1109 21.03 -36.40 -80.31
CA MET A 1109 21.24 -36.60 -81.75
C MET A 1109 22.72 -36.66 -82.13
N ALA A 1110 23.58 -35.88 -81.46
CA ALA A 1110 25.02 -35.92 -81.71
C ALA A 1110 25.66 -37.24 -81.26
N ALA A 1111 25.22 -37.80 -80.12
CA ALA A 1111 25.68 -39.08 -79.59
C ALA A 1111 25.24 -40.29 -80.45
N ILE A 1112 24.01 -40.25 -80.99
CA ILE A 1112 23.47 -41.32 -81.85
C ILE A 1112 24.00 -41.22 -83.30
N ASN A 1113 24.36 -40.03 -83.78
CA ASN A 1113 24.89 -39.85 -85.15
C ASN A 1113 26.41 -40.03 -85.27
N SER A 1114 27.18 -39.92 -84.18
CA SER A 1114 28.65 -40.12 -84.20
C SER A 1114 29.07 -41.57 -84.51
N THR A 1115 28.19 -42.55 -84.27
CA THR A 1115 28.42 -43.98 -84.56
C THR A 1115 28.38 -44.35 -86.04
N LYS A 1116 27.91 -43.46 -86.94
CA LYS A 1116 27.97 -43.68 -88.40
C LYS A 1116 29.36 -43.47 -89.01
N ASN A 1117 30.28 -42.80 -88.32
CA ASN A 1117 31.60 -42.44 -88.85
C ASN A 1117 32.69 -42.60 -87.79
N ALA A 1118 33.13 -43.84 -87.50
CA ALA A 1118 34.53 -44.10 -87.17
C ALA A 1118 34.81 -45.61 -87.07
N GLY A 1119 35.68 -46.10 -87.96
CA GLY A 1119 36.62 -47.12 -87.49
C GLY A 1119 37.42 -46.51 -86.34
N ARG A 1120 37.24 -47.06 -85.12
CA ARG A 1120 37.98 -46.76 -83.88
C ARG A 1120 37.88 -45.30 -83.37
N THR A 1121 37.74 -45.18 -82.04
CA THR A 1121 37.94 -43.98 -81.19
C THR A 1121 36.88 -42.87 -81.32
N ARG A 1122 36.46 -42.12 -80.28
CA ARG A 1122 36.76 -42.01 -78.84
C ARG A 1122 35.62 -41.13 -78.28
N TYR A 1123 34.97 -41.52 -77.18
CA TYR A 1123 34.31 -40.53 -76.33
C TYR A 1123 35.42 -39.69 -75.68
N SER A 1124 35.66 -38.48 -76.17
CA SER A 1124 36.49 -37.50 -75.47
C SER A 1124 35.59 -36.72 -74.52
N VAL A 1125 35.65 -37.05 -73.24
CA VAL A 1125 35.22 -36.14 -72.17
C VAL A 1125 36.31 -35.09 -72.04
N ARG A 1126 35.97 -33.81 -72.26
CA ARG A 1126 36.82 -32.69 -71.83
C ARG A 1126 36.54 -32.50 -70.34
N ALA A 1127 37.64 -32.59 -69.56
CA ALA A 1127 37.72 -32.27 -68.14
C ALA A 1127 37.30 -30.83 -67.84
#